data_AF-A0A094EC67-F1
#
_entry.id   AF-A0A094EC67-F1
#
_cell.length_a   1.000
_cell.length_b   1.000
_cell.length_c   1.000
_cell.angle_alpha   90.00
_cell.angle_beta   90.00
_cell.angle_gamma   90.00
#
_symmetry.space_group_name_H-M   'P 1'
#
loop_
_entity.id
_entity.type
_entity.pdbx_description
1 polymer ?
#
loop_
_entity_poly.entity_id
_entity_poly.type
_entity_poly.pdbx_seq_one_letter_code
_entity_poly.pdbx_strand_id
1 'polypeptide(L)'
;MPPLTQAQYSDKEGRILQAINAIKNGHLKSIRQAAESYDIPRATIQRRIHGMTSRRDSTPNSQKLTPYEESALVQYILDLDSRGFPPRPQDVQEMADLLLSERGESPVRVNWTTNFIKRRTELKAKFSRKYDYKRAKCEDPKIIQGWFSLVRNTVAKYGILEQDIYNFDEAGFAMGVIATAKALLPFIIFKAQNHLSAWYEDSGLPDDWVITLSENGWTSNSIGYEWIQHFDRHTNARTIGTYRLLILDGHESHLSAQFQHYCTERKIITLCMPPHSSHILQPLDLEFLSAFKEAFKATFTEQNIKSGFRATGLVPYEPRNVLSHLNLHLRTPTPPILEKHIKDRIVRHQNSSPTSINDAVSCLVKGAEMMMHSAVLLLVKGAEIMMHSAVLLKAEVKALQAANEQKKRRERKRKRRIMQGGSLSVREGEDILQTAEVDAQLRTEVASESSQQVGSKGRQKRCGLCGIMGHNSPIAMELQYLDALVVGAGFGGIYQLKKLLDQGLNVRAIDIADDVGGTWYWNRYPGAMSDTQSFLYRYSWDEEDLKTYPWDSHYLQANEILGYLKHVVNKYNLRKHFQFKTELLSAQWSDEERRWIVTLSANEVLKVKYLVTGLGLLSKTNFPNIPNLDKYEGELYHTARWPENANLKGKRVGIIGNGSTGIQVITALGKAEEVKQLISFQRNPQYSVPARNGPVSAEHRNHVNKTYREIWDQAKNSLFAYGFEETKRPTFSVTPEVREQIFEDAWRKGNGFRFMFWTFSDITVNEEANKVACEFIRTKICQTVNDPEKARKLCPTDWYARRPLCDTGYYEQFNRDNVDVVDIKTNPITELTPTGIKTADGTLYELDVIICATGFDAVDGNYTRIAIQGRNGHTLKDHWAQTGPTSYLGISVPQFPNLFMITGPNGPFSNLPPAIECHVEIISDLIATAEKNSSTLIRAPSVANGVNDTKATDGNNIINGVNRQTSGLINSITCENGIIEAEPHAEKQWTELCDEMSSKSLFRKVDSWIFGANIQGKKTTSMFWFGGLGPYRKTVQKILEDDMKGFKRF
;
A
#
# COMPACT_ATOMS: atom_id res chain seq x y z
N MET A 1 70.06 -8.44 -27.07
CA MET A 1 71.45 -8.13 -26.64
C MET A 1 71.66 -8.70 -25.24
N PRO A 2 72.85 -9.22 -24.91
CA PRO A 2 73.20 -9.58 -23.54
C PRO A 2 73.32 -8.31 -22.65
N PRO A 3 73.29 -8.44 -21.30
CA PRO A 3 73.57 -7.33 -20.40
C PRO A 3 75.01 -6.84 -20.56
N LEU A 4 75.22 -5.52 -20.53
CA LEU A 4 76.56 -4.92 -20.47
C LEU A 4 77.24 -5.26 -19.13
N THR A 5 78.55 -5.48 -19.15
CA THR A 5 79.33 -5.72 -17.92
C THR A 5 79.42 -4.44 -17.08
N GLN A 6 79.76 -4.58 -15.79
CA GLN A 6 79.76 -3.45 -14.87
C GLN A 6 80.78 -2.36 -15.24
N ALA A 7 81.91 -2.74 -15.85
CA ALA A 7 82.88 -1.82 -16.45
C ALA A 7 82.30 -1.08 -17.67
N GLN A 8 81.64 -1.81 -18.60
CA GLN A 8 80.98 -1.22 -19.77
C GLN A 8 79.81 -0.29 -19.39
N TYR A 9 79.15 -0.52 -18.25
CA TYR A 9 78.11 0.37 -17.75
C TYR A 9 78.68 1.66 -17.13
N SER A 10 79.81 1.55 -16.41
CA SER A 10 80.51 2.71 -15.83
C SER A 10 81.01 3.67 -16.92
N ASP A 11 81.67 3.13 -17.96
CA ASP A 11 82.06 3.89 -19.16
C ASP A 11 80.86 4.60 -19.81
N LYS A 12 79.72 3.90 -19.92
CA LYS A 12 78.52 4.44 -20.56
C LYS A 12 77.90 5.61 -19.80
N GLU A 13 77.81 5.57 -18.46
CA GLU A 13 77.33 6.72 -17.68
C GLU A 13 78.39 7.84 -17.59
N GLY A 14 79.69 7.50 -17.60
CA GLY A 14 80.77 8.49 -17.76
C GLY A 14 80.61 9.30 -19.06
N ARG A 15 80.38 8.62 -20.20
CA ARG A 15 80.07 9.28 -21.47
C ARG A 15 78.76 10.08 -21.44
N ILE A 16 77.72 9.62 -20.73
CA ILE A 16 76.47 10.38 -20.54
C ILE A 16 76.71 11.69 -19.81
N LEU A 17 77.47 11.67 -18.71
CA LEU A 17 77.79 12.88 -17.94
C LEU A 17 78.69 13.83 -18.74
N GLN A 18 79.66 13.32 -19.50
CA GLN A 18 80.49 14.13 -20.40
C GLN A 18 79.67 14.80 -21.51
N ALA A 19 78.77 14.06 -22.17
CA ALA A 19 77.89 14.59 -23.22
C ALA A 19 76.99 15.72 -22.69
N ILE A 20 76.49 15.59 -21.46
CA ILE A 20 75.68 16.63 -20.79
C ILE A 20 76.52 17.85 -20.45
N ASN A 21 77.75 17.66 -19.98
CA ASN A 21 78.66 18.76 -19.66
C ASN A 21 79.09 19.52 -20.93
N ALA A 22 79.30 18.83 -22.05
CA ALA A 22 79.59 19.43 -23.35
C ALA A 22 78.43 20.27 -23.92
N ILE A 23 77.18 19.91 -23.64
CA ILE A 23 76.01 20.74 -23.95
C ILE A 23 75.97 21.96 -23.00
N LYS A 24 76.09 21.75 -21.69
CA LYS A 24 75.97 22.81 -20.67
C LYS A 24 77.03 23.90 -20.82
N ASN A 25 78.25 23.53 -21.21
CA ASN A 25 79.37 24.47 -21.40
C ASN A 25 79.41 25.07 -22.81
N GLY A 26 78.36 24.91 -23.62
CA GLY A 26 78.21 25.55 -24.94
C GLY A 26 79.05 24.96 -26.07
N HIS A 27 79.92 23.98 -25.80
CA HIS A 27 80.76 23.32 -26.80
C HIS A 27 79.95 22.59 -27.88
N LEU A 28 78.79 22.03 -27.53
CA LEU A 28 77.86 21.40 -28.49
C LEU A 28 76.50 22.08 -28.46
N LYS A 29 76.04 22.57 -29.62
CA LYS A 29 74.87 23.46 -29.74
C LYS A 29 73.52 22.75 -29.72
N SER A 30 73.49 21.40 -29.64
CA SER A 30 72.23 20.66 -29.45
C SER A 30 72.42 19.27 -28.83
N ILE A 31 71.36 18.76 -28.20
CA ILE A 31 71.29 17.38 -27.67
C ILE A 31 71.44 16.34 -28.80
N ARG A 32 71.06 16.68 -30.05
CA ARG A 32 71.29 15.81 -31.22
C ARG A 32 72.79 15.67 -31.50
N GLN A 33 73.50 16.80 -31.55
CA GLN A 33 74.94 16.82 -31.82
C GLN A 33 75.71 16.05 -30.74
N ALA A 34 75.35 16.20 -29.46
CA ALA A 34 75.94 15.42 -28.37
C ALA A 34 75.59 13.92 -28.39
N ALA A 35 74.39 13.55 -28.86
CA ALA A 35 74.03 12.14 -29.06
C ALA A 35 74.88 11.46 -30.14
N GLU A 36 75.16 12.20 -31.22
CA GLU A 36 75.99 11.77 -32.34
C GLU A 36 77.49 11.77 -31.96
N SER A 37 77.99 12.76 -31.20
CA SER A 37 79.41 12.85 -30.80
C SER A 37 79.87 11.90 -29.68
N TYR A 38 78.97 11.42 -28.81
CA TYR A 38 79.32 10.56 -27.66
C TYR A 38 78.77 9.11 -27.74
N ASP A 39 78.13 8.75 -28.86
CA ASP A 39 77.46 7.45 -29.08
C ASP A 39 76.43 7.10 -27.99
N ILE A 40 75.45 7.99 -27.81
CA ILE A 40 74.39 7.82 -26.80
C ILE A 40 73.04 8.20 -27.39
N PRO A 41 71.99 7.36 -27.25
CA PRO A 41 70.64 7.71 -27.69
C PRO A 41 70.16 9.05 -27.10
N ARG A 42 69.74 9.98 -27.97
CA ARG A 42 69.27 11.33 -27.60
C ARG A 42 68.27 11.34 -26.45
N ALA A 43 67.35 10.37 -26.40
CA ALA A 43 66.36 10.23 -25.34
C ALA A 43 66.97 9.94 -23.96
N THR A 44 68.13 9.26 -23.89
CA THR A 44 68.84 8.98 -22.64
C THR A 44 69.50 10.25 -22.09
N ILE A 45 70.23 10.99 -22.93
CA ILE A 45 70.80 12.31 -22.58
C ILE A 45 69.68 13.23 -22.10
N GLN A 46 68.59 13.33 -22.86
CA GLN A 46 67.47 14.20 -22.53
C GLN A 46 66.81 13.83 -21.19
N ARG A 47 66.58 12.55 -20.88
CA ARG A 47 66.05 12.12 -19.57
C ARG A 47 66.99 12.44 -18.39
N ARG A 48 68.30 12.25 -18.57
CA ARG A 48 69.30 12.55 -17.52
C ARG A 48 69.45 14.06 -17.29
N ILE A 49 69.34 14.90 -18.35
CA ILE A 49 69.25 16.37 -18.22
C ILE A 49 68.02 16.79 -17.39
N HIS A 50 66.90 16.08 -17.54
CA HIS A 50 65.67 16.29 -16.76
C HIS A 50 65.66 15.50 -15.44
N GLY A 51 66.83 15.17 -14.88
CA GLY A 51 66.99 14.67 -13.51
C GLY A 51 66.60 13.21 -13.23
N MET A 52 66.17 12.43 -14.23
CA MET A 52 65.72 11.05 -13.99
C MET A 52 66.90 10.14 -13.57
N THR A 53 66.72 9.37 -12.48
CA THR A 53 67.66 8.36 -11.98
C THR A 53 67.69 7.10 -12.87
N SER A 54 68.67 6.21 -12.69
CA SER A 54 68.69 4.94 -13.43
C SER A 54 67.72 3.94 -12.80
N ARG A 55 67.22 2.99 -13.59
CA ARG A 55 66.25 1.98 -13.13
C ARG A 55 66.82 0.97 -12.12
N ARG A 56 68.15 0.91 -11.94
CA ARG A 56 68.78 0.15 -10.84
C ARG A 56 68.83 0.95 -9.53
N ASP A 57 68.86 2.28 -9.63
CA ASP A 57 68.95 3.21 -8.50
C ASP A 57 67.56 3.74 -8.11
N SER A 58 66.51 2.96 -8.42
CA SER A 58 65.10 3.31 -8.26
C SER A 58 64.40 2.31 -7.34
N THR A 59 63.81 2.78 -6.24
CA THR A 59 63.06 1.92 -5.31
C THR A 59 61.90 1.19 -6.01
N PRO A 60 61.70 -0.12 -5.79
CA PRO A 60 60.59 -0.85 -6.42
C PRO A 60 59.22 -0.34 -5.96
N ASN A 61 58.29 -0.14 -6.91
CA ASN A 61 56.90 0.30 -6.66
C ASN A 61 56.08 -0.59 -5.68
N SER A 62 56.61 -1.76 -5.29
CA SER A 62 56.05 -2.68 -4.29
C SER A 62 56.44 -2.34 -2.85
N GLN A 63 57.45 -1.49 -2.63
CA GLN A 63 58.00 -1.09 -1.33
C GLN A 63 58.02 0.45 -1.23
N LYS A 64 56.84 1.04 -1.03
CA LYS A 64 56.66 2.48 -0.80
C LYS A 64 56.84 2.90 0.67
N LEU A 65 56.46 2.03 1.60
CA LEU A 65 56.71 2.23 3.02
C LEU A 65 58.16 1.86 3.36
N THR A 66 58.73 2.56 4.32
CA THR A 66 60.04 2.25 4.91
C THR A 66 59.99 0.94 5.72
N PRO A 67 61.13 0.29 6.01
CA PRO A 67 61.15 -0.90 6.86
C PRO A 67 60.58 -0.68 8.26
N TYR A 68 60.65 0.55 8.78
CA TYR A 68 60.08 0.94 10.07
C TYR A 68 58.55 1.06 9.99
N GLU A 69 58.02 1.81 9.01
CA GLU A 69 56.58 1.96 8.77
C GLU A 69 55.89 0.61 8.50
N GLU A 70 56.50 -0.26 7.69
CA GLU A 70 55.96 -1.61 7.49
C GLU A 70 55.91 -2.42 8.78
N SER A 71 56.91 -2.26 9.67
CA SER A 71 56.96 -3.00 10.94
C SER A 71 55.96 -2.44 11.95
N ALA A 72 55.75 -1.11 11.97
CA ALA A 72 54.67 -0.47 12.72
C ALA A 72 53.28 -0.92 12.23
N LEU A 73 53.08 -1.01 10.91
CA LEU A 73 51.84 -1.52 10.31
C LEU A 73 51.59 -3.00 10.64
N VAL A 74 52.62 -3.85 10.67
CA VAL A 74 52.49 -5.24 11.17
C VAL A 74 52.05 -5.26 12.64
N GLN A 75 52.64 -4.45 13.52
CA GLN A 75 52.24 -4.38 14.93
C GLN A 75 50.80 -3.87 15.10
N TYR A 76 50.40 -2.86 14.34
CA TYR A 76 49.03 -2.33 14.33
C TYR A 76 47.99 -3.39 13.91
N ILE A 77 48.30 -4.20 12.89
CA ILE A 77 47.43 -5.31 12.44
C ILE A 77 47.30 -6.39 13.52
N LEU A 78 48.38 -6.72 14.22
CA LEU A 78 48.38 -7.72 15.30
C LEU A 78 47.64 -7.22 16.55
N ASP A 79 47.79 -5.94 16.90
CA ASP A 79 47.02 -5.30 17.98
C ASP A 79 45.52 -5.29 17.68
N LEU A 80 45.12 -4.96 16.44
CA LEU A 80 43.72 -5.04 15.99
C LEU A 80 43.14 -6.46 16.05
N ASP A 81 43.84 -7.49 15.55
CA ASP A 81 43.42 -8.90 15.67
C ASP A 81 43.25 -9.30 17.15
N SER A 82 44.15 -8.83 18.03
CA SER A 82 44.07 -9.09 19.48
C SER A 82 42.88 -8.41 20.19
N ARG A 83 42.38 -7.29 19.63
CA ARG A 83 41.16 -6.59 20.09
C ARG A 83 39.87 -7.12 19.46
N GLY A 84 39.97 -8.14 18.59
CA GLY A 84 38.83 -8.76 17.90
C GLY A 84 38.47 -8.12 16.56
N PHE A 85 39.35 -7.29 15.99
CA PHE A 85 39.13 -6.55 14.74
C PHE A 85 40.11 -6.98 13.62
N PRO A 86 40.08 -8.23 13.12
CA PRO A 86 40.97 -8.66 12.03
C PRO A 86 40.80 -7.79 10.76
N PRO A 87 41.78 -6.96 10.38
CA PRO A 87 41.59 -5.99 9.31
C PRO A 87 41.61 -6.64 7.93
N ARG A 88 40.81 -6.10 7.02
CA ARG A 88 40.67 -6.60 5.64
C ARG A 88 41.77 -6.01 4.74
N PRO A 89 42.02 -6.57 3.55
CA PRO A 89 43.05 -6.06 2.64
C PRO A 89 42.88 -4.61 2.19
N GLN A 90 41.64 -4.08 2.24
CA GLN A 90 41.35 -2.66 2.00
C GLN A 90 41.72 -1.80 3.21
N ASP A 91 41.29 -2.16 4.42
CA ASP A 91 41.58 -1.41 5.65
C ASP A 91 43.11 -1.30 5.90
N VAL A 92 43.87 -2.34 5.55
CA VAL A 92 45.35 -2.32 5.55
C VAL A 92 45.93 -1.44 4.43
N GLN A 93 45.24 -1.29 3.29
CA GLN A 93 45.64 -0.35 2.24
C GLN A 93 45.42 1.10 2.69
N GLU A 94 44.26 1.40 3.29
CA GLU A 94 43.90 2.73 3.79
C GLU A 94 44.91 3.22 4.84
N MET A 95 45.35 2.36 5.77
CA MET A 95 46.44 2.69 6.70
C MET A 95 47.78 2.99 6.02
N ALA A 96 48.14 2.25 4.96
CA ALA A 96 49.36 2.50 4.21
C ALA A 96 49.28 3.79 3.38
N ASP A 97 48.11 4.11 2.84
CA ASP A 97 47.84 5.33 2.09
C ASP A 97 47.82 6.58 3.00
N LEU A 98 47.34 6.45 4.25
CA LEU A 98 47.45 7.49 5.28
C LEU A 98 48.92 7.81 5.60
N LEU A 99 49.74 6.81 5.93
CA LEU A 99 51.18 6.98 6.21
C LEU A 99 51.95 7.63 5.04
N LEU A 100 51.55 7.33 3.79
CA LEU A 100 52.13 7.97 2.62
C LEU A 100 51.64 9.42 2.46
N SER A 101 50.38 9.72 2.79
CA SER A 101 49.83 11.06 2.72
C SER A 101 50.49 12.05 3.68
N GLU A 102 50.93 11.60 4.86
CA GLU A 102 51.73 12.41 5.81
C GLU A 102 53.09 12.82 5.22
N ARG A 103 53.67 11.99 4.33
CA ARG A 103 54.89 12.34 3.57
C ARG A 103 54.61 13.17 2.30
N GLY A 104 53.35 13.47 2.00
CA GLY A 104 52.94 14.06 0.71
C GLY A 104 53.11 13.11 -0.49
N GLU A 105 53.22 11.80 -0.26
CA GLU A 105 53.41 10.81 -1.30
C GLU A 105 52.10 10.25 -1.88
N SER A 106 52.19 9.70 -3.09
CA SER A 106 51.05 9.10 -3.76
C SER A 106 50.62 7.78 -3.10
N PRO A 107 49.33 7.40 -3.18
CA PRO A 107 48.82 6.09 -2.72
C PRO A 107 49.53 4.87 -3.31
N VAL A 108 49.38 3.72 -2.66
CA VAL A 108 49.82 2.40 -3.15
C VAL A 108 48.98 1.95 -4.35
N ARG A 109 49.40 0.85 -4.99
CA ARG A 109 48.70 0.27 -6.15
C ARG A 109 47.91 -0.97 -5.70
N VAL A 110 46.83 -1.28 -6.42
CA VAL A 110 45.86 -2.39 -6.17
C VAL A 110 46.47 -3.73 -5.69
N ASN A 111 47.67 -4.10 -6.14
CA ASN A 111 48.34 -5.36 -5.75
C ASN A 111 49.31 -5.22 -4.55
N TRP A 112 49.42 -4.06 -3.91
CA TRP A 112 50.39 -3.79 -2.86
C TRP A 112 50.12 -4.60 -1.59
N THR A 113 48.89 -4.57 -1.07
CA THR A 113 48.52 -5.27 0.17
C THR A 113 48.70 -6.79 0.05
N THR A 114 48.30 -7.37 -1.09
CA THR A 114 48.53 -8.79 -1.40
C THR A 114 50.01 -9.16 -1.38
N ASN A 115 50.87 -8.26 -1.86
CA ASN A 115 52.33 -8.44 -1.84
C ASN A 115 52.97 -8.07 -0.48
N PHE A 116 52.28 -7.32 0.38
CA PHE A 116 52.68 -6.99 1.75
C PHE A 116 52.45 -8.20 2.67
N ILE A 117 51.24 -8.77 2.65
CA ILE A 117 50.91 -10.00 3.39
C ILE A 117 51.81 -11.17 2.93
N LYS A 118 52.14 -11.27 1.64
CA LYS A 118 53.08 -12.30 1.13
C LYS A 118 54.54 -12.13 1.58
N ARG A 119 54.98 -10.94 2.01
CA ARG A 119 56.37 -10.69 2.45
C ARG A 119 56.55 -10.60 3.97
N ARG A 120 55.45 -10.61 4.73
CA ARG A 120 55.42 -10.57 6.20
C ARG A 120 54.86 -11.89 6.73
N THR A 121 55.77 -12.79 7.13
CA THR A 121 55.45 -14.15 7.62
C THR A 121 54.68 -14.14 8.95
N GLU A 122 54.70 -13.01 9.64
CA GLU A 122 53.92 -12.68 10.83
C GLU A 122 52.40 -12.64 10.54
N LEU A 123 52.00 -12.34 9.29
CA LEU A 123 50.61 -12.13 8.90
C LEU A 123 50.06 -13.30 8.07
N LYS A 124 48.81 -13.71 8.35
CA LYS A 124 48.12 -14.80 7.65
C LYS A 124 46.67 -14.45 7.33
N ALA A 125 46.37 -14.23 6.05
CA ALA A 125 45.00 -14.00 5.59
C ALA A 125 44.12 -15.26 5.79
N LYS A 126 42.89 -15.06 6.26
CA LYS A 126 41.86 -16.10 6.44
C LYS A 126 40.69 -15.79 5.50
N PHE A 127 40.14 -16.81 4.84
CA PHE A 127 38.92 -16.65 4.02
C PHE A 127 37.67 -16.81 4.87
N SER A 128 36.88 -15.75 5.02
CA SER A 128 35.53 -15.85 5.57
C SER A 128 34.62 -16.60 4.60
N ARG A 129 33.81 -17.52 5.12
CA ARG A 129 32.72 -18.20 4.39
C ARG A 129 31.40 -17.72 4.99
N LYS A 130 30.34 -17.56 4.17
CA LYS A 130 28.99 -17.31 4.70
C LYS A 130 28.64 -18.39 5.72
N TYR A 131 28.35 -17.96 6.95
CA TYR A 131 28.06 -18.85 8.07
C TYR A 131 26.67 -19.47 7.89
N ASP A 132 26.50 -20.73 8.30
CA ASP A 132 25.18 -21.36 8.33
C ASP A 132 24.39 -20.77 9.49
N TYR A 133 23.18 -20.26 9.22
CA TYR A 133 22.28 -19.69 10.23
C TYR A 133 21.95 -20.69 11.38
N LYS A 134 21.98 -22.00 11.11
CA LYS A 134 21.83 -23.03 12.16
C LYS A 134 23.06 -23.13 13.06
N ARG A 135 24.26 -22.88 12.53
CA ARG A 135 25.51 -22.83 13.33
C ARG A 135 25.68 -21.51 14.08
N ALA A 136 25.12 -20.42 13.58
CA ALA A 136 25.08 -19.14 14.30
C ALA A 136 24.22 -19.19 15.59
N LYS A 137 23.50 -20.29 15.84
CA LYS A 137 22.80 -20.59 17.11
C LYS A 137 23.50 -21.65 17.96
N CYS A 138 24.68 -22.12 17.56
CA CYS A 138 25.49 -23.06 18.34
C CYS A 138 26.59 -22.29 19.06
N GLU A 139 26.24 -21.79 20.25
CA GLU A 139 27.11 -20.94 21.07
C GLU A 139 28.26 -21.77 21.67
N ASP A 140 29.50 -21.26 21.60
CA ASP A 140 30.67 -21.88 22.23
C ASP A 140 31.04 -21.11 23.52
N PRO A 141 30.81 -21.70 24.71
CA PRO A 141 31.16 -21.07 25.98
C PRO A 141 32.64 -20.66 26.09
N LYS A 142 33.57 -21.32 25.38
CA LYS A 142 34.99 -20.99 25.40
C LYS A 142 35.28 -19.66 24.71
N ILE A 143 34.55 -19.35 23.63
CA ILE A 143 34.69 -18.09 22.91
C ILE A 143 34.16 -16.94 23.79
N ILE A 144 33.00 -17.13 24.42
CA ILE A 144 32.40 -16.12 25.32
C ILE A 144 33.26 -15.92 26.57
N GLN A 145 33.75 -16.99 27.21
CA GLN A 145 34.66 -16.90 28.37
C GLN A 145 36.01 -16.26 28.00
N GLY A 146 36.54 -16.56 26.82
CA GLY A 146 37.74 -15.91 26.28
C GLY A 146 37.54 -14.41 26.09
N TRP A 147 36.38 -13.99 25.59
CA TRP A 147 36.05 -12.56 25.45
C TRP A 147 35.90 -11.84 26.79
N PHE A 148 35.17 -12.40 27.76
CA PHE A 148 35.11 -11.81 29.11
C PHE A 148 36.48 -11.73 29.79
N SER A 149 37.38 -12.68 29.49
CA SER A 149 38.78 -12.63 29.94
C SER A 149 39.55 -11.50 29.25
N LEU A 150 39.37 -11.27 27.94
CA LEU A 150 39.95 -10.14 27.21
C LEU A 150 39.45 -8.78 27.74
N VAL A 151 38.16 -8.64 28.03
CA VAL A 151 37.58 -7.43 28.65
C VAL A 151 38.23 -7.19 30.01
N ARG A 152 38.24 -8.18 30.90
CA ARG A 152 38.86 -8.08 32.24
C ARG A 152 40.35 -7.71 32.17
N ASN A 153 41.09 -8.36 31.28
CA ASN A 153 42.52 -8.10 31.10
C ASN A 153 42.78 -6.69 30.53
N THR A 154 41.92 -6.20 29.63
CA THR A 154 41.99 -4.84 29.09
C THR A 154 41.71 -3.79 30.18
N VAL A 155 40.64 -3.98 30.95
CA VAL A 155 40.30 -3.12 32.10
C VAL A 155 41.46 -3.03 33.08
N ALA A 156 42.06 -4.17 33.46
CA ALA A 156 43.22 -4.21 34.34
C ALA A 156 44.50 -3.58 33.73
N LYS A 157 44.77 -3.82 32.44
CA LYS A 157 45.97 -3.31 31.73
C LYS A 157 45.99 -1.78 31.63
N TYR A 158 44.84 -1.15 31.42
CA TYR A 158 44.73 0.30 31.22
C TYR A 158 44.17 1.06 32.44
N GLY A 159 43.84 0.36 33.53
CA GLY A 159 43.30 0.98 34.75
C GLY A 159 41.93 1.64 34.54
N ILE A 160 41.07 1.01 33.73
CA ILE A 160 39.77 1.57 33.37
C ILE A 160 38.79 1.38 34.53
N LEU A 161 38.07 2.45 34.90
CA LEU A 161 37.07 2.41 35.96
C LEU A 161 35.71 1.99 35.40
N GLU A 162 34.88 1.33 36.18
CA GLU A 162 33.59 0.78 35.71
C GLU A 162 32.67 1.85 35.11
N GLN A 163 32.64 3.05 35.71
CA GLN A 163 31.92 4.22 35.19
C GLN A 163 32.43 4.81 33.86
N ASP A 164 33.55 4.30 33.32
CA ASP A 164 34.18 4.71 32.07
C ASP A 164 34.10 3.59 30.98
N ILE A 165 33.23 2.59 31.19
CA ILE A 165 32.93 1.49 30.27
C ILE A 165 31.55 1.71 29.58
N TYR A 166 31.57 1.74 28.25
CA TYR A 166 30.41 2.05 27.41
C TYR A 166 30.14 0.91 26.40
N ASN A 167 28.86 0.63 26.14
CA ASN A 167 28.43 -0.25 25.05
C ASN A 167 28.05 0.56 23.81
N PHE A 168 28.20 -0.04 22.63
CA PHE A 168 27.68 0.47 21.37
C PHE A 168 26.41 -0.31 21.01
N ASP A 169 25.26 0.33 21.21
CA ASP A 169 23.92 -0.12 20.87
C ASP A 169 23.08 1.07 20.34
N GLU A 170 21.84 0.83 19.92
CA GLU A 170 20.96 1.88 19.36
C GLU A 170 20.49 2.93 20.39
N ALA A 171 20.81 2.78 21.68
CA ALA A 171 20.34 3.63 22.78
C ALA A 171 21.45 4.27 23.64
N GLY A 172 22.69 3.77 23.57
CA GLY A 172 23.89 4.37 24.16
C GLY A 172 24.04 4.20 25.68
N PHE A 173 23.81 2.99 26.20
CA PHE A 173 23.88 2.72 27.65
C PHE A 173 25.31 2.46 28.19
N ALA A 174 25.57 2.94 29.41
CA ALA A 174 26.78 2.62 30.17
C ALA A 174 26.59 1.36 31.01
N MET A 175 27.60 0.49 31.08
CA MET A 175 27.48 -0.81 31.75
C MET A 175 27.71 -0.69 33.26
N GLY A 176 26.78 -1.20 34.07
CA GLY A 176 26.95 -1.42 35.51
C GLY A 176 26.42 -0.35 36.47
N VAL A 177 25.96 0.82 35.99
CA VAL A 177 25.52 1.93 36.86
C VAL A 177 23.99 2.11 36.87
N ILE A 178 23.31 1.57 37.88
CA ILE A 178 21.87 1.81 38.11
C ILE A 178 21.67 3.16 38.82
N ALA A 179 21.95 4.26 38.10
CA ALA A 179 21.69 5.64 38.54
C ALA A 179 21.34 6.54 37.34
N THR A 180 20.43 7.49 37.55
CA THR A 180 19.71 8.26 36.51
C THR A 180 20.52 9.32 35.73
N ALA A 181 21.86 9.22 35.70
CA ALA A 181 22.72 10.39 35.42
C ALA A 181 23.55 10.38 34.12
N LYS A 182 23.68 9.25 33.41
CA LYS A 182 24.64 9.13 32.27
C LYS A 182 24.08 8.37 31.05
N ALA A 183 23.20 9.00 30.29
CA ALA A 183 22.93 8.61 28.90
C ALA A 183 23.78 9.45 27.92
N LEU A 184 24.07 8.89 26.74
CA LEU A 184 24.54 9.66 25.57
C LEU A 184 23.39 10.49 24.98
N LEU A 185 23.69 11.64 24.37
CA LEU A 185 22.67 12.37 23.62
C LEU A 185 22.44 11.70 22.25
N PRO A 186 21.19 11.53 21.80
CA PRO A 186 20.88 10.84 20.54
C PRO A 186 21.58 11.39 19.30
N PHE A 187 21.93 10.46 18.41
CA PHE A 187 22.54 10.69 17.11
C PHE A 187 21.70 9.93 16.07
N ILE A 188 20.80 10.64 15.39
CA ILE A 188 19.67 10.06 14.66
C ILE A 188 20.00 9.96 13.16
N ILE A 189 19.97 8.75 12.61
CA ILE A 189 20.17 8.51 11.17
C ILE A 189 18.80 8.46 10.47
N PHE A 190 18.50 9.44 9.61
CA PHE A 190 17.32 9.38 8.73
C PHE A 190 17.65 8.81 7.35
N LYS A 191 16.72 8.01 6.82
CA LYS A 191 16.74 7.54 5.44
C LYS A 191 16.31 8.65 4.47
N ALA A 192 17.23 9.54 4.14
CA ALA A 192 16.99 10.71 3.28
C ALA A 192 18.30 11.23 2.64
N GLN A 193 18.16 12.11 1.66
CA GLN A 193 19.28 12.78 0.97
C GLN A 193 19.42 14.28 1.35
N ASN A 194 18.37 14.89 1.91
CA ASN A 194 18.32 16.33 2.20
C ASN A 194 17.74 16.55 3.60
N HIS A 195 18.31 17.52 4.33
CA HIS A 195 17.77 18.04 5.58
C HIS A 195 16.55 18.92 5.32
N LEU A 196 15.50 18.71 6.11
CA LEU A 196 14.26 19.48 6.05
C LEU A 196 14.15 20.40 7.26
N SER A 197 13.81 21.67 7.02
CA SER A 197 13.49 22.67 8.06
C SER A 197 12.56 22.16 9.17
N ALA A 198 11.60 21.31 8.80
CA ALA A 198 10.62 20.69 9.68
C ALA A 198 11.18 19.69 10.72
N TRP A 199 12.48 19.39 10.67
CA TRP A 199 13.17 18.59 11.69
C TRP A 199 13.83 19.45 12.77
N TYR A 200 13.83 20.77 12.58
CA TYR A 200 14.50 21.76 13.40
C TYR A 200 13.46 22.73 13.98
N GLU A 201 12.79 23.51 13.13
CA GLU A 201 11.71 24.41 13.52
C GLU A 201 10.54 23.69 14.23
N ASP A 202 10.11 24.21 15.39
CA ASP A 202 9.02 23.66 16.20
C ASP A 202 9.24 22.17 16.62
N SER A 203 10.46 21.63 16.49
CA SER A 203 10.72 20.18 16.61
C SER A 203 10.47 19.61 18.02
N GLY A 204 10.72 20.40 19.06
CA GLY A 204 10.70 19.95 20.46
C GLY A 204 11.85 19.03 20.84
N LEU A 205 12.86 18.88 19.96
CA LEU A 205 14.10 18.16 20.23
C LEU A 205 15.10 19.12 20.90
N PRO A 206 15.91 18.66 21.88
CA PRO A 206 16.96 19.50 22.47
C PRO A 206 18.05 19.90 21.46
N ASP A 207 18.51 21.14 21.56
CA ASP A 207 19.55 21.83 20.77
C ASP A 207 20.75 20.95 20.39
N ASP A 208 21.23 20.16 21.35
CA ASP A 208 22.46 19.35 21.28
C ASP A 208 22.26 17.96 20.61
N TRP A 209 21.03 17.58 20.24
CA TRP A 209 20.78 16.33 19.51
C TRP A 209 21.28 16.45 18.07
N VAL A 210 21.85 15.37 17.52
CA VAL A 210 22.41 15.38 16.16
C VAL A 210 21.53 14.56 15.21
N ILE A 211 21.26 15.12 14.03
CA ILE A 211 20.53 14.48 12.94
C ILE A 211 21.48 14.32 11.75
N THR A 212 21.53 13.11 11.20
CA THR A 212 22.35 12.75 10.04
C THR A 212 21.56 11.95 9.00
N LEU A 213 22.17 11.70 7.84
CA LEU A 213 21.48 11.20 6.65
C LEU A 213 22.21 10.04 5.97
N SER A 214 21.47 9.01 5.57
CA SER A 214 21.97 8.00 4.63
C SER A 214 20.88 7.51 3.66
N GLU A 215 21.28 7.07 2.47
CA GLU A 215 20.33 6.67 1.42
C GLU A 215 19.58 5.36 1.74
N ASN A 216 20.20 4.48 2.53
CA ASN A 216 19.64 3.19 2.90
C ASN A 216 18.96 3.19 4.29
N GLY A 217 19.29 4.14 5.16
CA GLY A 217 18.85 4.23 6.56
C GLY A 217 19.82 3.59 7.57
N TRP A 218 21.01 3.17 7.13
CA TRP A 218 22.03 2.53 7.94
C TRP A 218 23.29 3.40 8.08
N THR A 219 24.18 3.03 9.00
CA THR A 219 25.48 3.68 9.21
C THR A 219 26.50 3.33 8.11
N SER A 220 27.59 4.09 8.04
CA SER A 220 28.70 3.98 7.08
C SER A 220 30.03 4.31 7.78
N ASN A 221 31.17 4.15 7.10
CA ASN A 221 32.48 4.53 7.68
C ASN A 221 32.55 6.02 8.05
N SER A 222 31.93 6.92 7.27
CA SER A 222 31.90 8.36 7.58
C SER A 222 30.94 8.66 8.74
N ILE A 223 29.73 8.08 8.74
CA ILE A 223 28.74 8.26 9.81
C ILE A 223 29.26 7.69 11.13
N GLY A 224 29.98 6.57 11.11
CA GLY A 224 30.67 6.01 12.27
C GLY A 224 31.78 6.92 12.80
N TYR A 225 32.51 7.60 11.91
CA TYR A 225 33.53 8.59 12.29
C TYR A 225 32.91 9.85 12.91
N GLU A 226 31.82 10.38 12.35
CA GLU A 226 31.05 11.48 12.93
C GLU A 226 30.44 11.10 14.29
N TRP A 227 29.97 9.86 14.44
CA TRP A 227 29.46 9.33 15.71
C TRP A 227 30.54 9.25 16.79
N ILE A 228 31.77 8.79 16.51
CA ILE A 228 32.80 8.70 17.56
C ILE A 228 33.28 10.08 18.02
N GLN A 229 33.26 11.09 17.14
CA GLN A 229 33.46 12.49 17.54
C GLN A 229 32.35 12.98 18.48
N HIS A 230 31.09 12.62 18.21
CA HIS A 230 29.95 12.92 19.08
C HIS A 230 30.03 12.18 20.42
N PHE A 231 30.44 10.91 20.44
CA PHE A 231 30.71 10.15 21.65
C PHE A 231 31.85 10.76 22.48
N ASP A 232 32.97 11.16 21.86
CA ASP A 232 34.09 11.80 22.55
C ASP A 232 33.64 13.12 23.21
N ARG A 233 32.93 13.97 22.45
CA ARG A 233 32.35 15.24 22.93
C ARG A 233 31.52 15.07 24.21
N HIS A 234 30.70 14.02 24.29
CA HIS A 234 29.79 13.80 25.40
C HIS A 234 30.39 13.02 26.59
N THR A 235 31.40 12.18 26.36
CA THR A 235 32.01 11.34 27.41
C THR A 235 33.30 11.92 27.99
N ASN A 236 34.13 12.62 27.19
CA ASN A 236 35.48 13.02 27.59
C ASN A 236 35.48 13.84 28.90
N ALA A 237 34.67 14.90 28.97
CA ALA A 237 34.53 15.75 30.16
C ALA A 237 33.83 15.07 31.36
N ARG A 238 33.36 13.82 31.21
CA ARG A 238 32.71 13.01 32.25
C ARG A 238 33.52 11.76 32.64
N THR A 239 34.70 11.58 32.04
CA THR A 239 35.63 10.49 32.32
C THR A 239 36.28 10.68 33.68
N ILE A 240 36.45 9.60 34.46
CA ILE A 240 37.14 9.66 35.76
C ILE A 240 38.56 9.06 35.68
N GLY A 241 38.74 7.99 34.89
CA GLY A 241 40.05 7.39 34.60
C GLY A 241 40.82 8.04 33.44
N THR A 242 42.00 7.49 33.15
CA THR A 242 42.87 7.96 32.05
C THR A 242 42.42 7.47 30.66
N TYR A 243 41.65 6.37 30.62
CA TYR A 243 41.18 5.70 29.42
C TYR A 243 39.69 5.36 29.54
N ARG A 244 38.97 5.36 28.41
CA ARG A 244 37.60 4.85 28.29
C ARG A 244 37.61 3.50 27.58
N LEU A 245 36.67 2.61 27.92
CA LEU A 245 36.43 1.37 27.17
C LEU A 245 35.14 1.49 26.36
N LEU A 246 35.19 1.20 25.07
CA LEU A 246 34.03 1.14 24.18
C LEU A 246 33.93 -0.27 23.57
N ILE A 247 32.84 -0.97 23.91
CA ILE A 247 32.52 -2.29 23.37
C ILE A 247 31.70 -2.10 22.09
N LEU A 248 32.10 -2.78 21.01
CA LEU A 248 31.53 -2.63 19.67
C LEU A 248 30.86 -3.93 19.18
N ASP A 249 29.80 -3.79 18.39
CA ASP A 249 28.99 -4.88 17.83
C ASP A 249 29.67 -5.68 16.70
N GLY A 250 30.71 -5.09 16.09
CA GLY A 250 31.43 -5.65 14.95
C GLY A 250 30.91 -5.19 13.58
N HIS A 251 30.04 -4.18 13.51
CA HIS A 251 29.58 -3.62 12.24
C HIS A 251 30.71 -2.89 11.48
N GLU A 252 30.69 -2.95 10.15
CA GLU A 252 31.79 -2.54 9.27
C GLU A 252 32.24 -1.08 9.45
N SER A 253 31.30 -0.19 9.79
CA SER A 253 31.53 1.25 10.02
C SER A 253 32.61 1.56 11.04
N HIS A 254 32.88 0.66 11.99
CA HIS A 254 33.82 0.87 13.10
C HIS A 254 35.18 0.19 12.88
N LEU A 255 35.35 -0.49 11.74
CA LEU A 255 36.60 -1.12 11.32
C LEU A 255 37.53 -0.16 10.55
N SER A 256 37.07 1.05 10.25
CA SER A 256 37.81 2.00 9.42
C SER A 256 39.07 2.56 10.11
N ALA A 257 40.10 2.82 9.30
CA ALA A 257 41.38 3.37 9.74
C ALA A 257 41.22 4.66 10.57
N GLN A 258 40.39 5.57 10.09
CA GLN A 258 40.15 6.89 10.72
C GLN A 258 39.45 6.77 12.08
N PHE A 259 38.49 5.84 12.22
CA PHE A 259 37.80 5.59 13.49
C PHE A 259 38.75 5.08 14.57
N GLN A 260 39.57 4.08 14.24
CA GLN A 260 40.51 3.45 15.18
C GLN A 260 41.68 4.38 15.55
N HIS A 261 42.17 5.20 14.59
CA HIS A 261 43.15 6.24 14.84
C HIS A 261 42.62 7.30 15.83
N TYR A 262 41.43 7.86 15.58
CA TYR A 262 40.80 8.84 16.48
C TYR A 262 40.54 8.29 17.88
N CYS A 263 40.08 7.03 18.00
CA CYS A 263 39.96 6.36 19.30
C CYS A 263 41.30 6.33 20.05
N THR A 264 42.39 6.00 19.35
CA THR A 264 43.75 5.91 19.90
C THR A 264 44.23 7.28 20.41
N GLU A 265 44.10 8.34 19.62
CA GLU A 265 44.44 9.72 20.04
C GLU A 265 43.64 10.17 21.27
N ARG A 266 42.36 9.81 21.33
CA ARG A 266 41.41 10.21 22.39
C ARG A 266 41.40 9.28 23.61
N LYS A 267 42.33 8.32 23.69
CA LYS A 267 42.44 7.34 24.79
C LYS A 267 41.16 6.51 24.98
N ILE A 268 40.46 6.22 23.89
CA ILE A 268 39.31 5.32 23.83
C ILE A 268 39.83 3.97 23.37
N ILE A 269 39.79 2.97 24.25
CA ILE A 269 40.13 1.58 23.91
C ILE A 269 38.87 0.92 23.35
N THR A 270 38.96 0.36 22.15
CA THR A 270 37.86 -0.38 21.50
C THR A 270 38.04 -1.89 21.67
N LEU A 271 36.96 -2.63 21.92
CA LEU A 271 36.93 -4.10 21.88
C LEU A 271 35.72 -4.58 21.07
N CYS A 272 35.91 -5.60 20.23
CA CYS A 272 34.83 -6.21 19.46
C CYS A 272 34.10 -7.28 20.29
N MET A 273 32.78 -7.37 20.20
CA MET A 273 32.04 -8.57 20.65
C MET A 273 32.30 -9.76 19.72
N PRO A 274 32.21 -11.02 20.22
CA PRO A 274 32.33 -12.20 19.36
C PRO A 274 31.25 -12.21 18.26
N PRO A 275 31.58 -12.59 17.01
CA PRO A 275 30.60 -12.65 15.92
C PRO A 275 29.38 -13.51 16.27
N HIS A 276 28.18 -12.98 15.99
CA HIS A 276 26.90 -13.62 16.31
C HIS A 276 26.65 -13.86 17.83
N SER A 277 27.15 -12.98 18.71
CA SER A 277 26.87 -13.06 20.17
C SER A 277 26.16 -11.84 20.78
N SER A 278 25.90 -10.79 19.98
CA SER A 278 25.19 -9.58 20.45
C SER A 278 23.85 -9.92 21.11
N HIS A 279 23.16 -10.97 20.64
CA HIS A 279 21.88 -11.41 21.21
C HIS A 279 21.95 -11.98 22.64
N ILE A 280 23.15 -12.20 23.16
CA ILE A 280 23.43 -12.67 24.53
C ILE A 280 24.07 -11.55 25.35
N LEU A 281 24.97 -10.80 24.72
CA LEU A 281 25.79 -9.78 25.38
C LEU A 281 25.09 -8.42 25.50
N GLN A 282 23.98 -8.20 24.78
CA GLN A 282 23.14 -7.00 24.84
C GLN A 282 21.69 -7.38 25.25
N PRO A 283 21.46 -7.90 26.49
CA PRO A 283 20.15 -8.41 26.92
C PRO A 283 19.07 -7.34 27.07
N LEU A 284 19.45 -6.06 27.11
CA LEU A 284 18.49 -4.95 27.19
C LEU A 284 17.60 -4.88 25.94
N ASP A 285 18.15 -5.12 24.74
CA ASP A 285 17.40 -4.97 23.48
C ASP A 285 16.40 -6.11 23.24
N LEU A 286 16.73 -7.33 23.68
CA LEU A 286 15.99 -8.54 23.35
C LEU A 286 15.14 -9.10 24.49
N GLU A 287 15.60 -8.99 25.74
CA GLU A 287 14.83 -9.44 26.90
C GLU A 287 14.11 -8.27 27.55
N PHE A 288 14.83 -7.25 28.03
CA PHE A 288 14.19 -6.17 28.80
C PHE A 288 13.24 -5.31 27.96
N LEU A 289 13.68 -4.72 26.85
CA LEU A 289 12.83 -3.84 26.03
C LEU A 289 11.67 -4.60 25.36
N SER A 290 11.88 -5.88 25.03
CA SER A 290 10.83 -6.78 24.54
C SER A 290 9.78 -7.08 25.62
N ALA A 291 10.21 -7.58 26.78
CA ALA A 291 9.33 -7.90 27.91
C ALA A 291 8.66 -6.65 28.50
N PHE A 292 9.36 -5.52 28.58
CA PHE A 292 8.79 -4.23 28.99
C PHE A 292 7.70 -3.77 28.03
N LYS A 293 7.89 -3.93 26.70
CA LYS A 293 6.88 -3.57 25.70
C LYS A 293 5.63 -4.43 25.79
N GLU A 294 5.75 -5.73 26.01
CA GLU A 294 4.59 -6.60 26.22
C GLU A 294 3.95 -6.44 27.61
N ALA A 295 4.73 -6.20 28.66
CA ALA A 295 4.22 -5.87 30.00
C ALA A 295 3.48 -4.52 30.00
N PHE A 296 4.02 -3.50 29.32
CA PHE A 296 3.40 -2.18 29.16
C PHE A 296 2.12 -2.25 28.32
N LYS A 297 1.99 -3.18 27.38
CA LYS A 297 0.69 -3.51 26.76
C LYS A 297 -0.25 -4.21 27.74
N ALA A 298 0.25 -5.21 28.47
CA ALA A 298 -0.52 -6.02 29.40
C ALA A 298 -1.05 -5.23 30.61
N THR A 299 -0.44 -4.09 30.98
CA THR A 299 -0.97 -3.20 32.02
C THR A 299 -2.21 -2.43 31.58
N PHE A 300 -2.54 -2.32 30.29
CA PHE A 300 -3.79 -1.73 29.79
C PHE A 300 -5.01 -2.67 29.94
N THR A 301 -5.16 -3.31 31.10
CA THR A 301 -6.40 -4.03 31.43
C THR A 301 -7.53 -3.05 31.74
N GLU A 302 -8.78 -3.45 31.50
CA GLU A 302 -9.95 -2.65 31.85
C GLU A 302 -9.97 -2.29 33.35
N GLN A 303 -9.49 -3.19 34.22
CA GLN A 303 -9.43 -2.97 35.67
C GLN A 303 -8.37 -1.93 36.07
N ASN A 304 -7.21 -1.92 35.41
CA ASN A 304 -6.15 -0.92 35.63
C ASN A 304 -6.55 0.45 35.07
N ILE A 305 -7.15 0.48 33.87
CA ILE A 305 -7.69 1.70 33.25
C ILE A 305 -8.79 2.29 34.15
N LYS A 306 -9.74 1.47 34.64
CA LYS A 306 -10.71 1.88 35.65
C LYS A 306 -10.06 2.30 36.98
N SER A 307 -8.87 1.80 37.33
CA SER A 307 -8.12 2.26 38.51
C SER A 307 -7.56 3.68 38.31
N GLY A 308 -7.01 3.99 37.14
CA GLY A 308 -6.63 5.36 36.77
C GLY A 308 -7.83 6.32 36.78
N PHE A 309 -8.99 5.85 36.30
CA PHE A 309 -10.24 6.63 36.36
C PHE A 309 -10.90 6.69 37.75
N ARG A 310 -10.58 5.79 38.69
CA ARG A 310 -10.93 5.96 40.12
C ARG A 310 -10.15 7.11 40.75
N ALA A 311 -8.85 7.18 40.50
CA ALA A 311 -7.98 8.24 41.00
C ALA A 311 -8.40 9.64 40.52
N THR A 312 -9.02 9.74 39.34
CA THR A 312 -9.61 11.00 38.81
C THR A 312 -11.11 11.15 39.05
N GLY A 313 -11.74 10.28 39.86
CA GLY A 313 -13.18 10.39 40.18
C GLY A 313 -14.10 10.29 38.97
N LEU A 314 -13.69 9.61 37.90
CA LEU A 314 -14.47 9.41 36.68
C LEU A 314 -15.15 8.03 36.64
N VAL A 315 -14.65 7.04 37.38
CA VAL A 315 -15.29 5.72 37.55
C VAL A 315 -15.21 5.27 39.02
N PRO A 316 -16.31 5.28 39.80
CA PRO A 316 -17.58 5.93 39.51
C PRO A 316 -17.40 7.44 39.33
N TYR A 317 -18.38 8.10 38.69
CA TYR A 317 -18.33 9.54 38.45
C TYR A 317 -18.62 10.32 39.75
N GLU A 318 -17.54 10.68 40.44
CA GLU A 318 -17.53 11.49 41.66
C GLU A 318 -16.51 12.65 41.51
N PRO A 319 -16.93 13.79 40.91
CA PRO A 319 -16.05 14.95 40.67
C PRO A 319 -15.38 15.50 41.93
N ARG A 320 -15.99 15.26 43.11
CA ARG A 320 -15.45 15.64 44.42
C ARG A 320 -14.04 15.10 44.65
N ASN A 321 -13.70 13.93 44.12
CA ASN A 321 -12.40 13.29 44.31
C ASN A 321 -11.25 14.06 43.63
N VAL A 322 -11.52 14.85 42.59
CA VAL A 322 -10.52 15.78 42.01
C VAL A 322 -10.59 17.14 42.68
N LEU A 323 -11.80 17.65 42.94
CA LEU A 323 -12.00 18.97 43.54
C LEU A 323 -11.38 19.09 44.95
N SER A 324 -11.32 18.01 45.72
CA SER A 324 -10.68 17.96 47.04
C SER A 324 -9.15 18.15 47.00
N HIS A 325 -8.51 17.92 45.85
CA HIS A 325 -7.06 18.02 45.67
C HIS A 325 -6.63 19.35 45.01
N LEU A 326 -7.57 20.25 44.70
CA LEU A 326 -7.28 21.56 44.11
C LEU A 326 -6.87 22.59 45.17
N ASN A 327 -5.55 22.82 45.31
CA ASN A 327 -5.01 23.93 46.09
C ASN A 327 -5.26 25.30 45.40
N LEU A 328 -6.47 25.83 45.57
CA LEU A 328 -6.95 27.09 44.98
C LEU A 328 -6.19 28.32 45.47
N HIS A 329 -5.09 28.67 44.79
CA HIS A 329 -4.46 29.98 44.92
C HIS A 329 -5.29 31.04 44.17
N LEU A 330 -6.03 31.85 44.93
CA LEU A 330 -6.80 32.97 44.43
C LEU A 330 -5.88 34.07 43.86
N ARG A 331 -5.68 34.08 42.53
CA ARG A 331 -5.25 35.29 41.82
C ARG A 331 -6.45 36.24 41.69
N THR A 332 -6.53 37.23 42.56
CA THR A 332 -7.52 38.32 42.49
C THR A 332 -7.03 39.46 41.59
N PRO A 333 -7.63 39.68 40.40
CA PRO A 333 -7.70 41.01 39.83
C PRO A 333 -8.74 41.83 40.61
N THR A 334 -8.39 43.03 41.06
CA THR A 334 -9.26 43.88 41.88
C THR A 334 -10.51 44.32 41.10
N PRO A 335 -11.74 44.02 41.57
CA PRO A 335 -12.97 44.51 40.94
C PRO A 335 -13.31 45.94 41.39
N PRO A 336 -13.87 46.80 40.51
CA PRO A 336 -14.52 48.03 40.93
C PRO A 336 -15.79 47.75 41.75
N ILE A 337 -16.13 48.66 42.66
CA ILE A 337 -17.22 48.51 43.64
C ILE A 337 -18.57 48.91 43.04
N LEU A 338 -19.62 48.12 43.26
CA LEU A 338 -20.99 48.61 43.44
C LEU A 338 -21.81 47.67 44.35
N GLU A 339 -22.76 48.21 45.10
CA GLU A 339 -23.39 47.52 46.24
C GLU A 339 -24.82 46.99 45.98
N LYS A 340 -25.17 45.93 46.73
CA LYS A 340 -26.49 45.59 47.35
C LYS A 340 -27.78 45.86 46.53
N HIS A 341 -28.65 44.89 46.30
CA HIS A 341 -29.37 44.19 47.40
C HIS A 341 -30.10 42.92 46.93
N ILE A 342 -30.23 41.95 47.83
CA ILE A 342 -31.23 40.86 47.77
C ILE A 342 -31.97 40.83 49.13
N LYS A 343 -33.25 40.43 49.12
CA LYS A 343 -34.02 40.01 50.31
C LYS A 343 -34.93 38.83 49.95
N ASP A 344 -35.03 37.86 50.86
CA ASP A 344 -35.74 36.59 50.72
C ASP A 344 -37.27 36.73 50.92
N ARG A 345 -38.04 35.71 50.50
CA ARG A 345 -38.92 35.00 51.45
C ARG A 345 -39.53 33.65 51.02
N ILE A 346 -39.70 32.85 52.06
CA ILE A 346 -40.03 31.42 52.20
C ILE A 346 -41.53 31.08 52.02
N VAL A 347 -41.81 30.03 51.21
CA VAL A 347 -42.71 28.85 51.41
C VAL A 347 -44.12 29.01 52.06
N ARG A 348 -45.16 28.40 51.44
CA ARG A 348 -46.08 27.38 52.06
C ARG A 348 -47.07 26.72 51.07
N HIS A 349 -47.55 25.51 51.44
CA HIS A 349 -48.56 24.66 50.76
C HIS A 349 -49.79 24.47 51.66
N GLN A 350 -50.97 24.22 51.08
CA GLN A 350 -52.04 23.38 51.69
C GLN A 350 -53.10 22.93 50.65
N ASN A 351 -54.10 22.13 51.07
CA ASN A 351 -54.87 21.19 50.23
C ASN A 351 -56.39 21.51 50.17
N SER A 352 -57.11 21.05 49.13
CA SER A 352 -58.42 20.33 49.20
C SER A 352 -59.14 20.22 47.83
N SER A 353 -60.20 19.40 47.80
CA SER A 353 -61.10 19.06 46.66
C SER A 353 -62.56 19.02 47.18
N PRO A 354 -63.66 18.85 46.39
CA PRO A 354 -63.73 18.49 44.96
C PRO A 354 -64.82 19.19 44.09
N THR A 355 -64.69 19.00 42.75
CA THR A 355 -65.75 18.95 41.70
C THR A 355 -66.83 20.04 41.59
N SER A 356 -66.74 20.80 40.50
CA SER A 356 -67.87 21.29 39.70
C SER A 356 -67.68 21.00 38.20
N ILE A 357 -68.72 21.07 37.38
CA ILE A 357 -68.62 20.85 35.92
C ILE A 357 -67.78 21.95 35.23
N ASN A 358 -67.71 23.15 35.82
CA ASN A 358 -66.86 24.24 35.31
C ASN A 358 -65.37 23.90 35.39
N ASP A 359 -64.95 23.03 36.31
CA ASP A 359 -63.55 22.62 36.43
C ASP A 359 -63.09 21.78 35.24
N ALA A 360 -63.97 20.97 34.64
CA ALA A 360 -63.66 20.21 33.43
C ALA A 360 -63.42 21.13 32.21
N VAL A 361 -64.24 22.18 32.08
CA VAL A 361 -64.08 23.19 31.01
C VAL A 361 -62.83 24.04 31.24
N SER A 362 -62.60 24.47 32.49
CA SER A 362 -61.40 25.18 32.93
C SER A 362 -60.11 24.38 32.65
N CYS A 363 -60.11 23.08 32.91
CA CYS A 363 -58.98 22.20 32.62
C CYS A 363 -58.74 21.97 31.12
N LEU A 364 -59.78 21.96 30.28
CA LEU A 364 -59.61 21.90 28.82
C LEU A 364 -59.00 23.19 28.25
N VAL A 365 -59.49 24.35 28.68
CA VAL A 365 -58.93 25.66 28.25
C VAL A 365 -57.49 25.83 28.76
N LYS A 366 -57.24 25.60 30.05
CA LYS A 366 -55.88 25.67 30.63
C LYS A 366 -54.96 24.59 30.08
N GLY A 367 -55.48 23.44 29.69
CA GLY A 367 -54.73 22.40 28.98
C GLY A 367 -54.24 22.87 27.62
N ALA A 368 -55.11 23.51 26.83
CA ALA A 368 -54.74 24.12 25.56
C ALA A 368 -53.75 25.29 25.73
N GLU A 369 -53.96 26.16 26.71
CA GLU A 369 -53.02 27.26 27.04
C GLU A 369 -51.67 26.72 27.52
N MET A 370 -51.64 25.71 28.39
CA MET A 370 -50.38 25.08 28.82
C MET A 370 -49.68 24.35 27.67
N MET A 371 -50.40 23.70 26.76
CA MET A 371 -49.78 23.09 25.58
C MET A 371 -49.18 24.15 24.64
N MET A 372 -49.89 25.24 24.35
CA MET A 372 -49.35 26.34 23.55
C MET A 372 -48.18 27.04 24.26
N HIS A 373 -48.30 27.35 25.55
CA HIS A 373 -47.24 28.04 26.29
C HIS A 373 -46.01 27.13 26.51
N SER A 374 -46.19 25.81 26.61
CA SER A 374 -45.11 24.83 26.63
C SER A 374 -44.45 24.68 25.26
N ALA A 375 -45.23 24.59 24.18
CA ALA A 375 -44.71 24.54 22.81
C ALA A 375 -43.94 25.83 22.46
N VAL A 376 -44.44 27.00 22.86
CA VAL A 376 -43.74 28.28 22.73
C VAL A 376 -42.48 28.31 23.60
N LEU A 377 -42.50 27.80 24.85
CA LEU A 377 -41.27 27.70 25.66
C LEU A 377 -40.24 26.72 25.06
N LEU A 378 -40.68 25.65 24.40
CA LEU A 378 -39.83 24.69 23.70
C LEU A 378 -39.27 25.28 22.41
N LEU A 379 -40.03 26.10 21.68
CA LEU A 379 -39.54 26.85 20.52
C LEU A 379 -38.58 27.98 20.93
N VAL A 380 -38.86 28.69 22.03
CA VAL A 380 -37.96 29.72 22.59
C VAL A 380 -36.69 29.07 23.12
N LYS A 381 -36.75 28.02 23.95
CA LYS A 381 -35.55 27.28 24.38
C LYS A 381 -34.83 26.62 23.22
N GLY A 382 -35.55 26.13 22.20
CA GLY A 382 -34.97 25.64 20.97
C GLY A 382 -34.18 26.73 20.23
N ALA A 383 -34.74 27.95 20.15
CA ALA A 383 -34.07 29.12 19.59
C ALA A 383 -32.88 29.59 20.46
N GLU A 384 -33.01 29.65 21.78
CA GLU A 384 -31.93 29.99 22.71
C GLU A 384 -30.78 28.99 22.62
N ILE A 385 -31.08 27.68 22.60
CA ILE A 385 -30.09 26.61 22.40
C ILE A 385 -29.47 26.73 21.01
N MET A 386 -30.24 26.93 19.94
CA MET A 386 -29.69 27.14 18.61
C MET A 386 -28.84 28.42 18.51
N MET A 387 -29.16 29.49 19.23
CA MET A 387 -28.36 30.71 19.30
C MET A 387 -27.07 30.50 20.11
N HIS A 388 -27.14 29.83 21.27
CA HIS A 388 -25.95 29.44 22.04
C HIS A 388 -25.05 28.50 21.24
N SER A 389 -25.61 27.46 20.63
CA SER A 389 -24.89 26.57 19.72
C SER A 389 -24.31 27.33 18.53
N ALA A 390 -25.03 28.27 17.91
CA ALA A 390 -24.48 29.07 16.80
C ALA A 390 -23.37 30.03 17.25
N VAL A 391 -23.44 30.61 18.46
CA VAL A 391 -22.38 31.45 19.03
C VAL A 391 -21.15 30.60 19.37
N LEU A 392 -21.35 29.42 19.97
CA LEU A 392 -20.28 28.46 20.25
C LEU A 392 -19.64 27.96 18.96
N LEU A 393 -20.43 27.54 17.95
CA LEU A 393 -19.94 27.12 16.65
C LEU A 393 -19.21 28.25 15.92
N LYS A 394 -19.60 29.52 16.11
CA LYS A 394 -18.92 30.69 15.51
C LYS A 394 -17.62 31.04 16.25
N ALA A 395 -17.52 30.75 17.54
CA ALA A 395 -16.27 30.82 18.31
C ALA A 395 -15.33 29.66 17.95
N GLU A 396 -15.86 28.45 17.82
CA GLU A 396 -15.14 27.23 17.42
C GLU A 396 -14.67 27.33 15.97
N VAL A 397 -15.49 27.81 15.03
CA VAL A 397 -15.05 28.11 13.66
C VAL A 397 -13.96 29.18 13.62
N LYS A 398 -14.00 30.19 14.49
CA LYS A 398 -12.88 31.15 14.64
C LYS A 398 -11.61 30.48 15.19
N ALA A 399 -11.74 29.61 16.19
CA ALA A 399 -10.61 28.86 16.75
C ALA A 399 -10.00 27.88 15.73
N LEU A 400 -10.84 27.15 15.00
CA LEU A 400 -10.45 26.27 13.90
C LEU A 400 -9.85 27.05 12.73
N GLN A 401 -10.35 28.24 12.40
CA GLN A 401 -9.74 29.12 11.40
C GLN A 401 -8.35 29.57 11.84
N ALA A 402 -8.18 30.04 13.08
CA ALA A 402 -6.87 30.42 13.63
C ALA A 402 -5.88 29.23 13.68
N ALA A 403 -6.35 28.06 14.12
CA ALA A 403 -5.57 26.82 14.15
C ALA A 403 -5.21 26.33 12.74
N ASN A 404 -6.11 26.47 11.76
CA ASN A 404 -5.85 26.12 10.36
C ASN A 404 -4.91 27.14 9.69
N GLU A 405 -4.93 28.41 10.10
CA GLU A 405 -3.96 29.41 9.64
C GLU A 405 -2.56 29.14 10.21
N GLN A 406 -2.45 28.74 11.49
CA GLN A 406 -1.22 28.17 12.04
C GLN A 406 -0.79 26.88 11.34
N LYS A 407 -1.73 25.98 11.03
CA LYS A 407 -1.47 24.72 10.31
C LYS A 407 -0.90 24.99 8.92
N LYS A 408 -1.50 25.90 8.14
CA LYS A 408 -0.98 26.32 6.82
C LYS A 408 0.42 26.96 6.91
N ARG A 409 0.70 27.75 7.96
CA ARG A 409 2.05 28.30 8.20
C ARG A 409 3.05 27.17 8.48
N ARG A 410 2.70 26.20 9.34
CA ARG A 410 3.50 24.99 9.59
C ARG A 410 3.67 24.13 8.33
N GLU A 411 2.63 23.92 7.52
CA GLU A 411 2.68 23.14 6.27
C GLU A 411 3.55 23.79 5.19
N ARG A 412 3.61 25.13 5.13
CA ARG A 412 4.54 25.87 4.25
C ARG A 412 6.00 25.70 4.70
N LYS A 413 6.26 25.76 6.02
CA LYS A 413 7.57 25.45 6.61
C LYS A 413 7.96 23.98 6.30
N ARG A 414 7.05 23.02 6.51
CA ARG A 414 7.25 21.55 6.45
C ARG A 414 7.90 20.96 5.16
N LYS A 415 8.06 21.74 4.08
CA LYS A 415 8.68 21.28 2.82
C LYS A 415 9.94 22.07 2.39
N ARG A 416 10.39 23.07 3.15
CA ARG A 416 11.62 23.83 2.86
C ARG A 416 12.85 22.97 3.18
N ARG A 417 13.69 22.68 2.17
CA ARG A 417 15.00 22.03 2.35
C ARG A 417 16.01 23.04 2.91
N ILE A 418 16.98 22.58 3.71
CA ILE A 418 18.04 23.43 4.26
C ILE A 418 19.44 23.05 3.77
N MET A 419 19.76 21.76 3.69
CA MET A 419 21.09 21.25 3.31
C MET A 419 20.97 19.87 2.65
N GLN A 420 22.01 19.44 1.94
CA GLN A 420 22.12 18.11 1.34
C GLN A 420 23.27 17.33 1.99
N GLY A 421 22.97 16.14 2.55
CA GLY A 421 23.93 15.33 3.29
C GLY A 421 24.41 15.92 4.62
N GLY A 422 25.39 15.25 5.25
CA GLY A 422 26.06 15.65 6.49
C GLY A 422 25.25 15.47 7.77
N SER A 423 25.93 15.53 8.91
CA SER A 423 25.31 15.68 10.24
C SER A 423 25.11 17.16 10.59
N LEU A 424 24.02 17.48 11.29
CA LEU A 424 23.73 18.79 11.89
C LEU A 424 23.14 18.58 13.29
N SER A 425 23.57 19.36 14.28
CA SER A 425 22.82 19.52 15.53
C SER A 425 21.48 20.22 15.29
N VAL A 426 20.53 20.08 16.22
CA VAL A 426 19.25 20.80 16.16
C VAL A 426 19.50 22.31 16.07
N ARG A 427 20.40 22.81 16.91
CA ARG A 427 20.81 24.22 16.93
C ARG A 427 21.39 24.73 15.61
N GLU A 428 22.34 24.00 15.00
CA GLU A 428 22.93 24.42 13.73
C GLU A 428 21.88 24.51 12.61
N GLY A 429 20.89 23.61 12.61
CA GLY A 429 19.76 23.67 11.68
C GLY A 429 18.83 24.88 11.93
N GLU A 430 18.63 25.29 13.18
CA GLU A 430 17.88 26.50 13.53
C GLU A 430 18.64 27.79 13.19
N ASP A 431 19.95 27.88 13.48
CA ASP A 431 20.81 29.02 13.13
C ASP A 431 20.84 29.26 11.60
N ILE A 432 20.91 28.17 10.81
CA ILE A 432 20.80 28.21 9.33
C ILE A 432 19.44 28.78 8.89
N LEU A 433 18.35 28.39 9.56
CA LEU A 433 17.00 28.80 9.22
C LEU A 433 16.71 30.26 9.58
N GLN A 434 17.17 30.71 10.74
CA GLN A 434 17.05 32.10 11.18
C GLN A 434 17.83 33.03 10.25
N THR A 435 19.07 32.66 9.89
CA THR A 435 19.90 33.37 8.90
C THR A 435 19.16 33.48 7.56
N ALA A 436 18.60 32.36 7.07
CA ALA A 436 17.85 32.31 5.82
C ALA A 436 16.43 32.92 5.87
N GLU A 437 16.00 33.47 7.01
CA GLU A 437 14.74 34.22 7.15
C GLU A 437 15.00 35.75 7.19
N VAL A 438 16.09 36.19 7.85
CA VAL A 438 16.60 37.58 7.76
C VAL A 438 16.99 37.95 6.33
N ASP A 439 17.70 37.04 5.66
CA ASP A 439 18.16 37.22 4.27
C ASP A 439 16.99 37.28 3.26
N ALA A 440 15.81 36.78 3.64
CA ALA A 440 14.57 36.91 2.87
C ALA A 440 13.83 38.23 3.15
N GLN A 441 13.88 38.75 4.39
CA GLN A 441 13.28 40.03 4.75
C GLN A 441 13.98 41.20 4.02
N LEU A 442 15.31 41.23 4.02
CA LEU A 442 16.13 42.20 3.28
C LEU A 442 15.80 42.24 1.77
N ARG A 443 15.50 41.07 1.16
CA ARG A 443 15.10 40.98 -0.25
C ARG A 443 13.66 41.39 -0.51
N THR A 444 12.81 41.42 0.52
CA THR A 444 11.40 41.78 0.40
C THR A 444 11.21 43.31 0.48
N GLU A 445 12.01 44.00 1.29
CA GLU A 445 11.96 45.48 1.39
C GLU A 445 12.38 46.13 0.06
N VAL A 446 13.50 45.70 -0.52
CA VAL A 446 14.02 46.20 -1.82
C VAL A 446 13.05 45.96 -2.99
N ALA A 447 12.18 44.94 -2.90
CA ALA A 447 11.21 44.61 -3.94
C ALA A 447 9.95 45.51 -3.95
N SER A 448 9.79 46.41 -2.97
CA SER A 448 8.53 47.12 -2.75
C SER A 448 8.36 48.43 -3.53
N GLU A 449 9.44 49.03 -4.05
CA GLU A 449 9.40 50.39 -4.61
C GLU A 449 9.12 50.51 -6.13
N SER A 450 8.95 49.40 -6.87
CA SER A 450 8.83 49.47 -8.34
C SER A 450 7.83 48.51 -9.00
N SER A 451 6.56 48.94 -9.14
CA SER A 451 5.70 48.73 -10.33
C SER A 451 4.25 49.23 -10.12
N GLN A 452 3.86 50.30 -10.82
CA GLN A 452 2.45 50.71 -10.96
C GLN A 452 2.16 51.20 -12.39
N GLN A 453 0.96 50.90 -12.92
CA GLN A 453 0.37 51.38 -14.21
C GLN A 453 1.09 50.88 -15.50
N VAL A 454 0.53 50.83 -16.74
CA VAL A 454 -0.84 50.80 -17.34
C VAL A 454 -0.68 50.27 -18.79
N GLY A 455 -1.65 49.68 -19.52
CA GLY A 455 -3.01 49.24 -19.17
C GLY A 455 -4.00 49.24 -20.37
N SER A 456 -4.52 48.04 -20.75
CA SER A 456 -5.73 47.80 -21.59
C SER A 456 -5.74 48.13 -23.11
N LYS A 457 -6.19 47.17 -23.94
CA LYS A 457 -7.33 47.27 -24.90
C LYS A 457 -7.65 45.89 -25.54
N GLY A 458 -8.90 45.65 -25.95
CA GLY A 458 -9.40 44.32 -26.39
C GLY A 458 -10.28 44.32 -27.64
N ARG A 459 -10.78 43.13 -28.04
CA ARG A 459 -11.68 42.92 -29.20
C ARG A 459 -12.60 41.70 -29.04
N GLN A 460 -13.77 41.72 -29.67
CA GLN A 460 -14.82 40.68 -29.56
C GLN A 460 -14.71 39.58 -30.63
N LYS A 461 -15.39 38.43 -30.42
CA LYS A 461 -15.32 37.21 -31.27
C LYS A 461 -16.57 37.01 -32.16
N ARG A 462 -16.46 36.10 -33.15
CA ARG A 462 -17.54 35.61 -34.03
C ARG A 462 -17.55 34.07 -34.10
N CYS A 463 -18.57 33.47 -34.72
CA CYS A 463 -18.69 32.01 -34.89
C CYS A 463 -17.64 31.44 -35.86
N GLY A 464 -16.98 30.34 -35.47
CA GLY A 464 -15.79 29.79 -36.12
C GLY A 464 -16.00 29.01 -37.42
N LEU A 465 -17.22 28.58 -37.74
CA LEU A 465 -17.52 27.77 -38.94
C LEU A 465 -18.03 28.57 -40.15
N CYS A 466 -18.61 29.75 -39.94
CA CYS A 466 -19.19 30.57 -41.03
C CYS A 466 -19.04 32.10 -40.88
N GLY A 467 -18.52 32.61 -39.76
CA GLY A 467 -18.18 34.04 -39.61
C GLY A 467 -19.33 35.05 -39.52
N ILE A 468 -20.59 34.59 -39.60
CA ILE A 468 -21.81 35.41 -39.47
C ILE A 468 -22.24 35.49 -37.98
N MET A 469 -22.93 36.57 -37.61
CA MET A 469 -23.52 36.76 -36.27
C MET A 469 -24.96 36.23 -36.22
N GLY A 470 -25.30 35.47 -35.18
CA GLY A 470 -26.70 35.19 -34.80
C GLY A 470 -27.44 34.12 -35.61
N HIS A 471 -26.78 33.03 -36.01
CA HIS A 471 -27.41 31.93 -36.76
C HIS A 471 -27.52 30.65 -35.91
N ASN A 472 -28.62 29.89 -36.04
CA ASN A 472 -28.98 28.82 -35.09
C ASN A 472 -29.56 27.55 -35.78
N SER A 473 -29.08 26.37 -35.37
CA SER A 473 -29.61 25.03 -35.67
C SER A 473 -29.58 24.56 -37.16
N PRO A 474 -29.54 23.23 -37.39
CA PRO A 474 -30.80 22.50 -37.60
C PRO A 474 -31.00 21.28 -36.69
N ILE A 475 -32.27 20.97 -36.41
CA ILE A 475 -32.83 19.77 -35.74
C ILE A 475 -31.98 19.24 -34.57
N ALA A 476 -32.24 19.77 -33.38
CA ALA A 476 -31.74 19.16 -32.15
C ALA A 476 -32.45 17.82 -31.87
N MET A 477 -31.70 16.72 -31.85
CA MET A 477 -31.98 15.68 -30.84
C MET A 477 -31.91 16.35 -29.47
N GLU A 478 -32.91 16.13 -28.64
CA GLU A 478 -32.96 16.73 -27.30
C GLU A 478 -31.96 16.03 -26.38
N LEU A 479 -30.70 16.52 -26.42
CA LEU A 479 -29.57 15.97 -25.67
C LEU A 479 -29.85 16.01 -24.17
N GLN A 480 -30.16 14.85 -23.59
CA GLN A 480 -30.51 14.75 -22.18
C GLN A 480 -29.24 14.77 -21.32
N TYR A 481 -29.21 15.70 -20.37
CA TYR A 481 -28.12 15.86 -19.42
C TYR A 481 -28.45 15.11 -18.12
N LEU A 482 -27.51 14.29 -17.65
CA LEU A 482 -27.56 13.63 -16.35
C LEU A 482 -26.34 14.05 -15.51
N ASP A 483 -26.46 13.93 -14.20
CA ASP A 483 -25.31 14.03 -13.30
C ASP A 483 -24.56 12.69 -13.30
N ALA A 484 -25.28 11.57 -13.24
CA ALA A 484 -24.66 10.24 -13.38
C ALA A 484 -25.48 9.27 -14.26
N LEU A 485 -24.76 8.39 -14.95
CA LEU A 485 -25.29 7.17 -15.55
C LEU A 485 -24.69 5.95 -14.85
N VAL A 486 -25.55 5.03 -14.40
CA VAL A 486 -25.17 3.74 -13.82
C VAL A 486 -25.43 2.63 -14.83
N VAL A 487 -24.44 1.77 -15.07
CA VAL A 487 -24.49 0.74 -16.13
C VAL A 487 -24.45 -0.66 -15.52
N GLY A 488 -25.51 -1.43 -15.70
CA GLY A 488 -25.79 -2.72 -15.07
C GLY A 488 -26.78 -2.61 -13.90
N ALA A 489 -27.69 -3.57 -13.78
CA ALA A 489 -28.75 -3.65 -12.77
C ALA A 489 -28.59 -4.85 -11.81
N GLY A 490 -27.34 -5.28 -11.59
CA GLY A 490 -26.98 -6.21 -10.50
C GLY A 490 -26.76 -5.50 -9.16
N PHE A 491 -26.26 -6.26 -8.16
CA PHE A 491 -25.94 -5.76 -6.80
C PHE A 491 -25.21 -4.40 -6.78
N GLY A 492 -24.26 -4.18 -7.70
CA GLY A 492 -23.53 -2.92 -7.80
C GLY A 492 -24.41 -1.75 -8.23
N GLY A 493 -25.05 -1.85 -9.39
CA GLY A 493 -25.83 -0.75 -9.95
C GLY A 493 -27.07 -0.40 -9.14
N ILE A 494 -27.74 -1.38 -8.52
CA ILE A 494 -28.89 -1.13 -7.62
C ILE A 494 -28.47 -0.24 -6.43
N TYR A 495 -27.36 -0.58 -5.75
CA TYR A 495 -26.91 0.19 -4.60
C TYR A 495 -26.30 1.54 -5.00
N GLN A 496 -25.57 1.59 -6.13
CA GLN A 496 -25.01 2.83 -6.64
C GLN A 496 -26.09 3.83 -7.06
N LEU A 497 -27.13 3.37 -7.75
CA LEU A 497 -28.29 4.17 -8.10
C LEU A 497 -28.95 4.74 -6.84
N LYS A 498 -29.22 3.89 -5.84
CA LYS A 498 -29.76 4.35 -4.54
C LYS A 498 -28.88 5.44 -3.93
N LYS A 499 -27.58 5.20 -3.77
CA LYS A 499 -26.65 6.12 -3.10
C LYS A 499 -26.48 7.47 -3.80
N LEU A 500 -26.60 7.53 -5.13
CA LEU A 500 -26.54 8.80 -5.87
C LEU A 500 -27.89 9.54 -5.87
N LEU A 501 -29.01 8.82 -5.85
CA LEU A 501 -30.34 9.41 -5.62
C LEU A 501 -30.49 9.93 -4.17
N ASP A 502 -29.91 9.22 -3.18
CA ASP A 502 -29.82 9.68 -1.79
C ASP A 502 -29.00 11.01 -1.67
N GLN A 503 -28.11 11.28 -2.63
CA GLN A 503 -27.35 12.54 -2.74
C GLN A 503 -28.09 13.65 -3.51
N GLY A 504 -29.29 13.37 -4.04
CA GLY A 504 -30.11 14.32 -4.80
C GLY A 504 -29.68 14.57 -6.24
N LEU A 505 -28.83 13.69 -6.81
CA LEU A 505 -28.34 13.81 -8.18
C LEU A 505 -29.38 13.33 -9.22
N ASN A 506 -29.35 13.91 -10.43
CA ASN A 506 -30.14 13.42 -11.55
C ASN A 506 -29.48 12.18 -12.17
N VAL A 507 -30.02 10.99 -11.87
CA VAL A 507 -29.41 9.70 -12.22
C VAL A 507 -30.38 8.78 -12.96
N ARG A 508 -29.84 8.12 -13.99
CA ARG A 508 -30.46 6.95 -14.64
C ARG A 508 -29.58 5.72 -14.47
N ALA A 509 -30.19 4.55 -14.40
CA ALA A 509 -29.51 3.27 -14.54
C ALA A 509 -29.98 2.52 -15.80
N ILE A 510 -29.10 1.74 -16.44
CA ILE A 510 -29.42 0.94 -17.64
C ILE A 510 -28.96 -0.51 -17.49
N ASP A 511 -29.66 -1.46 -18.12
CA ASP A 511 -29.18 -2.83 -18.36
C ASP A 511 -29.78 -3.38 -19.66
N ILE A 512 -29.07 -4.31 -20.30
CA ILE A 512 -29.52 -5.08 -21.46
C ILE A 512 -30.52 -6.19 -21.06
N ALA A 513 -30.53 -6.59 -19.78
CA ALA A 513 -31.60 -7.38 -19.18
C ALA A 513 -32.95 -6.61 -19.17
N ASP A 514 -34.07 -7.33 -19.08
CA ASP A 514 -35.39 -6.70 -19.00
C ASP A 514 -35.92 -6.42 -17.58
N ASP A 515 -35.16 -6.89 -16.59
CA ASP A 515 -35.37 -6.61 -15.17
C ASP A 515 -34.04 -6.59 -14.40
N VAL A 516 -34.10 -6.20 -13.14
CA VAL A 516 -32.95 -6.19 -12.23
C VAL A 516 -32.47 -7.59 -11.87
N GLY A 517 -31.22 -7.72 -11.44
CA GLY A 517 -30.64 -8.94 -10.88
C GLY A 517 -29.22 -9.25 -11.34
N GLY A 518 -28.80 -8.73 -12.50
CA GLY A 518 -27.46 -8.99 -13.07
C GLY A 518 -27.18 -10.48 -13.20
N THR A 519 -26.14 -10.98 -12.52
CA THR A 519 -25.81 -12.42 -12.43
C THR A 519 -27.04 -13.29 -12.17
N TRP A 520 -27.92 -12.88 -11.27
CA TRP A 520 -29.07 -13.66 -10.81
C TRP A 520 -30.31 -13.53 -11.70
N TYR A 521 -30.31 -12.56 -12.62
CA TYR A 521 -31.24 -12.53 -13.74
C TYR A 521 -30.80 -13.49 -14.86
N TRP A 522 -29.48 -13.58 -15.14
CA TRP A 522 -28.95 -14.31 -16.29
C TRP A 522 -28.67 -15.80 -16.03
N ASN A 523 -28.28 -16.19 -14.82
CA ASN A 523 -27.89 -17.55 -14.47
C ASN A 523 -29.09 -18.34 -13.93
N ARG A 524 -30.02 -18.70 -14.82
CA ARG A 524 -31.27 -19.41 -14.48
C ARG A 524 -31.17 -20.95 -14.62
N TYR A 525 -29.96 -21.49 -14.64
CA TYR A 525 -29.73 -22.92 -14.82
C TYR A 525 -30.14 -23.73 -13.56
N PRO A 526 -30.60 -24.99 -13.72
CA PRO A 526 -30.89 -25.88 -12.59
C PRO A 526 -29.70 -26.01 -11.63
N GLY A 527 -29.94 -25.79 -10.34
CA GLY A 527 -28.91 -25.84 -9.29
C GLY A 527 -28.10 -24.56 -9.09
N ALA A 528 -28.39 -23.46 -9.81
CA ALA A 528 -27.73 -22.17 -9.61
C ALA A 528 -27.96 -21.64 -8.18
N MET A 529 -26.93 -21.63 -7.34
CA MET A 529 -26.99 -21.20 -5.93
C MET A 529 -25.76 -20.41 -5.48
N SER A 530 -25.90 -19.63 -4.41
CA SER A 530 -24.77 -19.01 -3.72
C SER A 530 -23.91 -20.04 -3.00
N ASP A 531 -22.61 -19.79 -2.88
CA ASP A 531 -21.68 -20.50 -1.99
C ASP A 531 -21.16 -19.61 -0.84
N THR A 532 -21.70 -18.40 -0.74
CA THR A 532 -21.77 -17.61 0.50
C THR A 532 -23.09 -17.94 1.19
N GLN A 533 -23.07 -18.08 2.53
CA GLN A 533 -24.27 -18.39 3.31
C GLN A 533 -25.31 -17.26 3.26
N SER A 534 -26.59 -17.61 3.35
CA SER A 534 -27.73 -16.72 3.03
C SER A 534 -27.81 -15.40 3.81
N PHE A 535 -27.20 -15.34 4.99
CA PHE A 535 -27.15 -14.14 5.84
C PHE A 535 -26.04 -13.15 5.45
N LEU A 536 -25.04 -13.57 4.65
CA LEU A 536 -23.97 -12.70 4.14
C LEU A 536 -24.00 -12.48 2.62
N TYR A 537 -24.87 -13.17 1.88
CA TYR A 537 -25.06 -12.94 0.44
C TYR A 537 -26.21 -11.96 0.15
N ARG A 538 -26.15 -10.79 0.78
CA ARG A 538 -27.15 -9.71 0.71
C ARG A 538 -26.51 -8.36 1.06
N TYR A 539 -27.27 -7.26 1.02
CA TYR A 539 -26.80 -5.97 1.55
C TYR A 539 -26.81 -5.97 3.09
N SER A 540 -25.98 -5.12 3.69
CA SER A 540 -25.79 -4.95 5.14
C SER A 540 -26.32 -3.61 5.69
N TRP A 541 -26.61 -2.64 4.83
CA TRP A 541 -26.93 -1.26 5.22
C TRP A 541 -28.39 -1.03 5.67
N ASP A 542 -29.25 -2.05 5.60
CA ASP A 542 -30.65 -2.01 6.06
C ASP A 542 -30.87 -3.06 7.17
N GLU A 543 -30.76 -2.63 8.44
CA GLU A 543 -30.86 -3.52 9.60
C GLU A 543 -32.27 -4.11 9.82
N GLU A 544 -33.32 -3.45 9.33
CA GLU A 544 -34.68 -4.00 9.36
C GLU A 544 -34.79 -5.16 8.37
N ASP A 545 -34.34 -4.94 7.13
CA ASP A 545 -34.41 -5.92 6.05
C ASP A 545 -33.55 -7.16 6.31
N LEU A 546 -32.36 -6.98 6.89
CA LEU A 546 -31.54 -8.08 7.40
C LEU A 546 -32.33 -9.02 8.33
N LYS A 547 -33.10 -8.45 9.26
CA LYS A 547 -33.85 -9.19 10.29
C LYS A 547 -35.16 -9.77 9.77
N THR A 548 -35.81 -9.11 8.81
CA THR A 548 -37.16 -9.45 8.32
C THR A 548 -37.15 -10.27 7.02
N TYR A 549 -36.35 -9.91 6.01
CA TYR A 549 -36.41 -10.56 4.69
C TYR A 549 -35.98 -12.03 4.77
N PRO A 550 -36.80 -12.99 4.28
CA PRO A 550 -36.62 -14.43 4.51
C PRO A 550 -35.33 -15.01 3.90
N TRP A 551 -34.98 -16.19 4.40
CA TRP A 551 -33.95 -17.08 3.85
C TRP A 551 -34.04 -18.42 4.58
N ASP A 552 -34.83 -19.34 4.02
CA ASP A 552 -35.22 -20.55 4.75
C ASP A 552 -34.21 -21.70 4.59
N SER A 553 -33.18 -21.50 3.75
CA SER A 553 -32.03 -22.40 3.54
C SER A 553 -30.70 -21.72 3.86
N HIS A 554 -29.68 -22.51 4.22
CA HIS A 554 -28.34 -22.02 4.57
C HIS A 554 -27.58 -21.33 3.41
N TYR A 555 -27.96 -21.63 2.16
CA TYR A 555 -27.52 -20.93 0.95
C TYR A 555 -28.73 -20.67 0.04
N LEU A 556 -28.69 -19.56 -0.71
CA LEU A 556 -29.78 -19.09 -1.54
C LEU A 556 -29.69 -19.64 -2.97
N GLN A 557 -30.82 -20.06 -3.52
CA GLN A 557 -31.00 -20.36 -4.94
C GLN A 557 -31.10 -19.06 -5.76
N ALA A 558 -30.79 -19.13 -7.05
CA ALA A 558 -30.76 -17.95 -7.94
C ALA A 558 -32.08 -17.17 -7.98
N ASN A 559 -33.22 -17.86 -7.92
CA ASN A 559 -34.56 -17.25 -7.86
C ASN A 559 -34.83 -16.53 -6.54
N GLU A 560 -34.32 -17.03 -5.40
CA GLU A 560 -34.44 -16.35 -4.10
C GLU A 560 -33.62 -15.05 -4.08
N ILE A 561 -32.41 -15.08 -4.63
CA ILE A 561 -31.53 -13.90 -4.74
C ILE A 561 -32.11 -12.88 -5.73
N LEU A 562 -32.66 -13.34 -6.86
CA LEU A 562 -33.37 -12.49 -7.81
C LEU A 562 -34.61 -11.84 -7.15
N GLY A 563 -35.37 -12.60 -6.37
CA GLY A 563 -36.49 -12.09 -5.57
C GLY A 563 -36.05 -11.01 -4.57
N TYR A 564 -34.94 -11.24 -3.87
CA TYR A 564 -34.35 -10.27 -2.95
C TYR A 564 -33.97 -8.96 -3.64
N LEU A 565 -33.31 -9.02 -4.80
CA LEU A 565 -32.91 -7.82 -5.55
C LEU A 565 -34.11 -7.05 -6.11
N LYS A 566 -35.17 -7.75 -6.56
CA LYS A 566 -36.46 -7.11 -6.94
C LYS A 566 -37.14 -6.45 -5.72
N HIS A 567 -37.13 -7.11 -4.57
CA HIS A 567 -37.65 -6.57 -3.31
C HIS A 567 -36.94 -5.27 -2.91
N VAL A 568 -35.61 -5.24 -2.88
CA VAL A 568 -34.85 -4.01 -2.55
C VAL A 568 -35.16 -2.87 -3.51
N VAL A 569 -35.26 -3.17 -4.82
CA VAL A 569 -35.61 -2.19 -5.87
C VAL A 569 -37.03 -1.64 -5.71
N ASN A 570 -37.96 -2.45 -5.20
CA ASN A 570 -39.32 -2.03 -4.88
C ASN A 570 -39.39 -1.25 -3.55
N LYS A 571 -38.76 -1.75 -2.46
CA LYS A 571 -38.70 -1.12 -1.13
C LYS A 571 -38.20 0.33 -1.21
N TYR A 572 -37.22 0.58 -2.09
CA TYR A 572 -36.63 1.91 -2.30
C TYR A 572 -37.14 2.66 -3.53
N ASN A 573 -38.22 2.20 -4.18
CA ASN A 573 -38.85 2.86 -5.34
C ASN A 573 -37.85 3.21 -6.48
N LEU A 574 -36.87 2.33 -6.70
CA LEU A 574 -35.76 2.55 -7.63
C LEU A 574 -36.15 2.23 -9.08
N ARG A 575 -37.16 1.36 -9.30
CA ARG A 575 -37.46 0.80 -10.63
C ARG A 575 -37.79 1.85 -11.71
N LYS A 576 -38.34 3.00 -11.31
CA LYS A 576 -38.64 4.15 -12.19
C LYS A 576 -37.39 4.87 -12.75
N HIS A 577 -36.21 4.64 -12.17
CA HIS A 577 -34.94 5.20 -12.63
C HIS A 577 -34.12 4.22 -13.49
N PHE A 578 -34.62 2.99 -13.70
CA PHE A 578 -34.01 2.01 -14.60
C PHE A 578 -34.65 2.06 -15.99
N GLN A 579 -33.79 2.03 -17.02
CA GLN A 579 -34.16 1.82 -18.41
C GLN A 579 -33.57 0.47 -18.87
N PHE A 580 -34.46 -0.51 -18.98
CA PHE A 580 -34.12 -1.90 -19.31
C PHE A 580 -34.03 -2.13 -20.83
N LYS A 581 -33.61 -3.34 -21.25
CA LYS A 581 -33.37 -3.73 -22.66
C LYS A 581 -32.47 -2.74 -23.42
N THR A 582 -31.56 -2.08 -22.71
CA THR A 582 -30.77 -0.95 -23.20
C THR A 582 -29.28 -1.19 -22.93
N GLU A 583 -28.49 -1.35 -23.99
CA GLU A 583 -27.05 -1.58 -23.92
C GLU A 583 -26.27 -0.26 -24.09
N LEU A 584 -25.17 -0.13 -23.33
CA LEU A 584 -24.13 0.87 -23.57
C LEU A 584 -23.27 0.44 -24.77
N LEU A 585 -23.37 1.18 -25.89
CA LEU A 585 -22.56 0.90 -27.09
C LEU A 585 -21.19 1.59 -27.04
N SER A 586 -21.18 2.86 -26.65
CA SER A 586 -19.96 3.66 -26.53
C SER A 586 -20.09 4.76 -25.48
N ALA A 587 -18.95 5.21 -24.95
CA ALA A 587 -18.84 6.37 -24.09
C ALA A 587 -17.55 7.12 -24.43
N GLN A 588 -17.63 8.40 -24.78
CA GLN A 588 -16.49 9.24 -25.14
C GLN A 588 -16.39 10.42 -24.18
N TRP A 589 -15.22 10.61 -23.56
CA TRP A 589 -14.96 11.80 -22.75
C TRP A 589 -14.76 13.05 -23.61
N SER A 590 -15.37 14.16 -23.22
CA SER A 590 -15.11 15.49 -23.75
C SER A 590 -14.44 16.36 -22.68
N ASP A 591 -13.18 16.72 -22.90
CA ASP A 591 -12.43 17.66 -22.05
C ASP A 591 -13.00 19.10 -22.12
N GLU A 592 -13.65 19.47 -23.22
CA GLU A 592 -14.33 20.76 -23.39
C GLU A 592 -15.61 20.85 -22.53
N GLU A 593 -16.44 19.80 -22.55
CA GLU A 593 -17.70 19.77 -21.79
C GLU A 593 -17.55 19.23 -20.36
N ARG A 594 -16.40 18.61 -20.04
CA ARG A 594 -16.12 17.89 -18.79
C ARG A 594 -17.16 16.79 -18.51
N ARG A 595 -17.60 16.10 -19.57
CA ARG A 595 -18.69 15.13 -19.57
C ARG A 595 -18.41 13.96 -20.50
N TRP A 596 -19.01 12.82 -20.18
CA TRP A 596 -19.11 11.67 -21.05
C TRP A 596 -20.29 11.85 -22.02
N ILE A 597 -20.01 11.76 -23.32
CA ILE A 597 -20.99 11.60 -24.39
C ILE A 597 -21.22 10.10 -24.55
N VAL A 598 -22.43 9.63 -24.27
CA VAL A 598 -22.77 8.20 -24.18
C VAL A 598 -23.79 7.85 -25.27
N THR A 599 -23.55 6.76 -26.00
CA THR A 599 -24.47 6.23 -27.01
C THR A 599 -25.06 4.89 -26.57
N LEU A 600 -26.39 4.78 -26.63
CA LEU A 600 -27.15 3.60 -26.22
C LEU A 600 -27.79 2.86 -27.41
N SER A 601 -28.20 1.60 -27.20
CA SER A 601 -28.73 0.72 -28.25
C SER A 601 -30.03 1.17 -28.95
N ALA A 602 -30.66 2.26 -28.51
CA ALA A 602 -31.81 2.90 -29.15
C ALA A 602 -31.43 4.13 -30.01
N ASN A 603 -30.13 4.34 -30.30
CA ASN A 603 -29.57 5.59 -30.82
C ASN A 603 -29.79 6.82 -29.93
N GLU A 604 -30.15 6.60 -28.65
CA GLU A 604 -30.21 7.64 -27.63
C GLU A 604 -28.78 8.09 -27.27
N VAL A 605 -28.57 9.42 -27.21
CA VAL A 605 -27.30 10.03 -26.85
C VAL A 605 -27.46 10.89 -25.60
N LEU A 606 -26.68 10.59 -24.55
CA LEU A 606 -26.73 11.24 -23.25
C LEU A 606 -25.44 12.00 -22.95
N LYS A 607 -25.54 13.08 -22.17
CA LYS A 607 -24.39 13.87 -21.68
C LYS A 607 -24.29 13.83 -20.17
N VAL A 608 -23.36 13.01 -19.65
CA VAL A 608 -23.35 12.60 -18.24
C VAL A 608 -22.06 13.04 -17.55
N LYS A 609 -22.14 13.61 -16.33
CA LYS A 609 -20.95 14.11 -15.62
C LYS A 609 -20.10 12.97 -15.05
N TYR A 610 -20.76 11.98 -14.46
CA TYR A 610 -20.17 10.74 -13.94
C TYR A 610 -20.71 9.51 -14.67
N LEU A 611 -19.85 8.52 -14.91
CA LEU A 611 -20.20 7.25 -15.53
C LEU A 611 -19.79 6.13 -14.59
N VAL A 612 -20.75 5.42 -14.00
CA VAL A 612 -20.46 4.32 -13.06
C VAL A 612 -20.83 2.98 -13.66
N THR A 613 -19.84 2.09 -13.75
CA THR A 613 -19.92 0.85 -14.52
C THR A 613 -19.90 -0.37 -13.60
N GLY A 614 -21.04 -1.05 -13.51
CA GLY A 614 -21.27 -2.27 -12.75
C GLY A 614 -21.41 -3.50 -13.65
N LEU A 615 -20.57 -3.60 -14.69
CA LEU A 615 -20.70 -4.59 -15.78
C LEU A 615 -20.53 -6.06 -15.35
N GLY A 616 -20.11 -6.30 -14.10
CA GLY A 616 -19.96 -7.59 -13.45
C GLY A 616 -18.74 -8.39 -13.93
N LEU A 617 -17.93 -8.87 -12.98
CA LEU A 617 -16.71 -9.64 -13.26
C LEU A 617 -16.93 -11.03 -13.91
N LEU A 618 -18.17 -11.54 -13.93
CA LEU A 618 -18.53 -12.88 -14.41
C LEU A 618 -19.85 -12.80 -15.19
N SER A 619 -19.81 -12.22 -16.40
CA SER A 619 -21.00 -11.87 -17.18
C SER A 619 -20.85 -12.09 -18.71
N LYS A 620 -19.67 -11.82 -19.28
CA LYS A 620 -19.35 -12.12 -20.69
C LYS A 620 -19.11 -13.62 -20.87
N THR A 621 -20.07 -14.31 -21.47
CA THR A 621 -20.06 -15.77 -21.72
C THR A 621 -18.84 -16.20 -22.54
N ASN A 622 -18.21 -17.31 -22.14
CA ASN A 622 -17.09 -17.91 -22.85
C ASN A 622 -17.52 -19.24 -23.49
N PHE A 623 -17.85 -19.24 -24.79
CA PHE A 623 -18.05 -20.48 -25.54
C PHE A 623 -16.71 -21.15 -25.89
N PRO A 624 -16.61 -22.49 -25.87
CA PRO A 624 -15.39 -23.17 -26.24
C PRO A 624 -15.18 -23.12 -27.77
N ASN A 625 -13.94 -22.86 -28.19
CA ASN A 625 -13.56 -22.90 -29.61
C ASN A 625 -13.42 -24.36 -30.09
N ILE A 626 -14.54 -24.98 -30.45
CA ILE A 626 -14.60 -26.36 -30.98
C ILE A 626 -14.99 -26.29 -32.46
N PRO A 627 -14.32 -27.04 -33.36
CA PRO A 627 -14.72 -27.12 -34.77
C PRO A 627 -16.18 -27.56 -34.93
N ASN A 628 -16.87 -26.98 -35.91
CA ASN A 628 -18.26 -27.30 -36.29
C ASN A 628 -19.31 -27.04 -35.18
N LEU A 629 -19.01 -26.21 -34.16
CA LEU A 629 -19.97 -25.83 -33.09
C LEU A 629 -21.30 -25.28 -33.65
N ASP A 630 -21.23 -24.60 -34.79
CA ASP A 630 -22.32 -24.01 -35.57
C ASP A 630 -23.18 -25.01 -36.35
N LYS A 631 -22.75 -26.28 -36.45
CA LYS A 631 -23.39 -27.33 -37.27
C LYS A 631 -24.13 -28.38 -36.44
N TYR A 632 -24.20 -28.21 -35.13
CA TYR A 632 -24.98 -29.07 -34.24
C TYR A 632 -26.47 -28.74 -34.39
N GLU A 633 -27.30 -29.74 -34.69
CA GLU A 633 -28.73 -29.57 -34.94
C GLU A 633 -29.59 -29.66 -33.67
N GLY A 634 -28.99 -30.09 -32.56
CA GLY A 634 -29.62 -30.12 -31.23
C GLY A 634 -29.54 -28.79 -30.48
N GLU A 635 -29.98 -28.81 -29.22
CA GLU A 635 -30.08 -27.59 -28.40
C GLU A 635 -28.72 -27.22 -27.76
N LEU A 636 -28.13 -26.09 -28.17
CA LEU A 636 -26.87 -25.58 -27.59
C LEU A 636 -27.13 -24.45 -26.58
N TYR A 637 -26.86 -24.70 -25.29
CA TYR A 637 -27.07 -23.73 -24.20
C TYR A 637 -25.76 -23.29 -23.56
N HIS A 638 -25.62 -22.01 -23.22
CA HIS A 638 -24.62 -21.54 -22.26
C HIS A 638 -25.31 -21.24 -20.93
N THR A 639 -24.75 -21.67 -19.80
CA THR A 639 -25.42 -21.61 -18.50
C THR A 639 -25.83 -20.19 -18.07
N ALA A 640 -24.98 -19.19 -18.31
CA ALA A 640 -25.31 -17.77 -18.09
C ALA A 640 -26.22 -17.12 -19.17
N ARG A 641 -26.81 -17.92 -20.06
CA ARG A 641 -27.85 -17.56 -21.05
C ARG A 641 -28.88 -18.69 -21.15
N TRP A 642 -29.29 -19.22 -20.00
CA TRP A 642 -30.23 -20.33 -19.91
C TRP A 642 -31.63 -19.94 -20.43
N PRO A 643 -32.26 -20.71 -21.36
CA PRO A 643 -33.60 -20.41 -21.85
C PRO A 643 -34.68 -20.60 -20.78
N GLU A 644 -35.71 -19.76 -20.81
CA GLU A 644 -36.83 -19.83 -19.85
C GLU A 644 -37.63 -21.13 -19.98
N ASN A 645 -37.80 -21.63 -21.20
CA ASN A 645 -38.59 -22.82 -21.53
C ASN A 645 -37.72 -24.08 -21.78
N ALA A 646 -36.51 -24.14 -21.23
CA ALA A 646 -35.58 -25.25 -21.42
C ALA A 646 -36.11 -26.56 -20.79
N ASN A 647 -36.61 -27.48 -21.62
CA ASN A 647 -37.06 -28.80 -21.21
C ASN A 647 -36.01 -29.87 -21.51
N LEU A 648 -35.46 -30.52 -20.49
CA LEU A 648 -34.45 -31.57 -20.60
C LEU A 648 -35.01 -32.98 -20.39
N LYS A 649 -36.30 -33.11 -20.03
CA LYS A 649 -36.89 -34.38 -19.59
C LYS A 649 -36.84 -35.44 -20.68
N GLY A 650 -36.16 -36.55 -20.38
CA GLY A 650 -35.98 -37.67 -21.32
C GLY A 650 -34.94 -37.44 -22.42
N LYS A 651 -34.21 -36.30 -22.42
CA LYS A 651 -33.13 -36.02 -23.37
C LYS A 651 -31.77 -36.56 -22.92
N ARG A 652 -30.86 -36.75 -23.88
CA ARG A 652 -29.43 -36.99 -23.71
C ARG A 652 -28.72 -35.64 -23.64
N VAL A 653 -28.03 -35.38 -22.53
CA VAL A 653 -27.46 -34.07 -22.21
C VAL A 653 -25.95 -34.18 -22.00
N GLY A 654 -25.19 -33.42 -22.79
CA GLY A 654 -23.74 -33.28 -22.61
C GLY A 654 -23.41 -31.99 -21.88
N ILE A 655 -22.55 -32.04 -20.86
CA ILE A 655 -22.07 -30.85 -20.13
C ILE A 655 -20.58 -30.68 -20.39
N ILE A 656 -20.20 -29.56 -21.02
CA ILE A 656 -18.81 -29.18 -21.22
C ILE A 656 -18.39 -28.24 -20.10
N GLY A 657 -17.47 -28.69 -19.25
CA GLY A 657 -16.90 -27.89 -18.15
C GLY A 657 -17.45 -28.24 -16.76
N ASN A 658 -16.59 -28.08 -15.75
CA ASN A 658 -16.75 -28.62 -14.40
C ASN A 658 -16.25 -27.65 -13.30
N GLY A 659 -16.32 -26.34 -13.56
CA GLY A 659 -16.22 -25.33 -12.48
C GLY A 659 -17.49 -25.31 -11.62
N SER A 660 -17.60 -24.36 -10.68
CA SER A 660 -18.76 -24.21 -9.78
C SER A 660 -20.11 -24.40 -10.49
N THR A 661 -20.31 -23.72 -11.62
CA THR A 661 -21.50 -23.83 -12.48
C THR A 661 -21.70 -25.21 -13.08
N GLY A 662 -20.65 -25.87 -13.57
CA GLY A 662 -20.74 -27.23 -14.11
C GLY A 662 -21.11 -28.23 -13.03
N ILE A 663 -20.49 -28.13 -11.86
CA ILE A 663 -20.78 -28.93 -10.67
C ILE A 663 -22.25 -28.75 -10.23
N GLN A 664 -22.74 -27.51 -10.16
CA GLN A 664 -24.13 -27.21 -9.81
C GLN A 664 -25.13 -27.81 -10.82
N VAL A 665 -24.92 -27.63 -12.13
CA VAL A 665 -25.80 -28.19 -13.17
C VAL A 665 -25.76 -29.73 -13.16
N ILE A 666 -24.58 -30.35 -13.03
CA ILE A 666 -24.45 -31.82 -12.95
C ILE A 666 -25.18 -32.36 -11.72
N THR A 667 -25.07 -31.69 -10.57
CA THR A 667 -25.74 -32.10 -9.33
C THR A 667 -27.27 -31.98 -9.43
N ALA A 668 -27.78 -30.96 -10.13
CA ALA A 668 -29.21 -30.80 -10.37
C ALA A 668 -29.76 -31.82 -11.37
N LEU A 669 -29.06 -32.03 -12.50
CA LEU A 669 -29.54 -32.86 -13.62
C LEU A 669 -29.20 -34.35 -13.51
N GLY A 670 -28.32 -34.77 -12.60
CA GLY A 670 -27.93 -36.19 -12.47
C GLY A 670 -29.09 -37.14 -12.14
N LYS A 671 -30.19 -36.62 -11.59
CA LYS A 671 -31.42 -37.37 -11.28
C LYS A 671 -32.06 -37.94 -12.55
N ALA A 672 -32.36 -39.24 -12.54
CA ALA A 672 -32.89 -39.96 -13.72
C ALA A 672 -34.29 -39.52 -14.18
N GLU A 673 -35.01 -38.71 -13.40
CA GLU A 673 -36.30 -38.12 -13.79
C GLU A 673 -36.14 -36.83 -14.61
N GLU A 674 -34.97 -36.19 -14.56
CA GLU A 674 -34.66 -34.91 -15.21
C GLU A 674 -34.07 -35.10 -16.61
N VAL A 675 -33.27 -36.16 -16.83
CA VAL A 675 -32.60 -36.47 -18.11
C VAL A 675 -32.52 -37.98 -18.34
N LYS A 676 -32.55 -38.41 -19.60
CA LYS A 676 -32.36 -39.83 -20.00
C LYS A 676 -30.90 -40.26 -19.84
N GLN A 677 -29.96 -39.36 -20.12
CA GLN A 677 -28.52 -39.60 -19.98
C GLN A 677 -27.81 -38.27 -19.76
N LEU A 678 -26.79 -38.26 -18.90
CA LEU A 678 -25.94 -37.12 -18.61
C LEU A 678 -24.47 -37.49 -18.83
N ILE A 679 -23.79 -36.79 -19.74
CA ILE A 679 -22.37 -37.03 -20.05
C ILE A 679 -21.55 -35.78 -19.71
N SER A 680 -20.63 -35.90 -18.76
CA SER A 680 -19.78 -34.80 -18.30
C SER A 680 -18.42 -34.81 -19.00
N PHE A 681 -18.18 -33.84 -19.88
CA PHE A 681 -16.91 -33.67 -20.59
C PHE A 681 -15.98 -32.77 -19.76
N GLN A 682 -14.99 -33.39 -19.09
CA GLN A 682 -14.11 -32.74 -18.12
C GLN A 682 -12.66 -32.69 -18.60
N ARG A 683 -12.07 -31.49 -18.65
CA ARG A 683 -10.65 -31.27 -19.06
C ARG A 683 -9.70 -31.14 -17.87
N ASN A 684 -10.20 -30.66 -16.74
CA ASN A 684 -9.43 -30.47 -15.50
C ASN A 684 -10.38 -30.80 -14.34
N PRO A 685 -10.47 -32.05 -13.84
CA PRO A 685 -11.18 -32.35 -12.59
C PRO A 685 -10.81 -31.36 -11.49
N GLN A 686 -11.80 -30.92 -10.70
CA GLN A 686 -11.62 -29.90 -9.65
C GLN A 686 -12.05 -30.43 -8.28
N TYR A 687 -11.37 -29.92 -7.25
CA TYR A 687 -11.66 -30.23 -5.86
C TYR A 687 -12.95 -29.51 -5.43
N SER A 688 -13.96 -30.28 -5.04
CA SER A 688 -15.18 -29.79 -4.40
C SER A 688 -15.30 -30.39 -2.99
N VAL A 689 -16.02 -29.70 -2.12
CA VAL A 689 -16.36 -30.16 -0.76
C VAL A 689 -17.86 -29.99 -0.53
N PRO A 690 -18.50 -30.67 0.42
CA PRO A 690 -19.91 -30.47 0.69
C PRO A 690 -20.23 -29.01 1.03
N ALA A 691 -21.24 -28.42 0.38
CA ALA A 691 -21.78 -27.12 0.77
C ALA A 691 -22.54 -27.22 2.10
N ARG A 692 -23.18 -28.38 2.35
CA ARG A 692 -24.11 -28.64 3.47
C ARG A 692 -25.30 -27.67 3.46
N ASN A 693 -25.87 -27.40 2.28
CA ASN A 693 -27.13 -26.67 2.18
C ASN A 693 -28.30 -27.52 2.73
N GLY A 694 -29.28 -26.85 3.30
CA GLY A 694 -30.42 -27.45 4.00
C GLY A 694 -31.23 -26.37 4.74
N PRO A 695 -32.38 -26.74 5.31
CA PRO A 695 -33.28 -25.80 5.97
C PRO A 695 -32.66 -25.19 7.23
N VAL A 696 -32.95 -23.91 7.46
CA VAL A 696 -32.49 -23.13 8.61
C VAL A 696 -33.43 -23.32 9.80
N SER A 697 -32.88 -23.66 10.98
CA SER A 697 -33.68 -23.71 12.19
C SER A 697 -34.08 -22.31 12.67
N ALA A 698 -35.28 -22.20 13.27
CA ALA A 698 -35.74 -20.94 13.88
C ALA A 698 -34.76 -20.42 14.95
N GLU A 699 -34.09 -21.32 15.67
CA GLU A 699 -33.03 -20.96 16.62
C GLU A 699 -31.81 -20.31 15.95
N HIS A 700 -31.35 -20.84 14.81
CA HIS A 700 -30.24 -20.28 14.05
C HIS A 700 -30.60 -18.90 13.47
N ARG A 701 -31.79 -18.75 12.87
CA ARG A 701 -32.30 -17.45 12.40
C ARG A 701 -32.44 -16.45 13.54
N ASN A 702 -32.94 -16.87 14.70
CA ASN A 702 -33.05 -16.02 15.89
C ASN A 702 -31.70 -15.64 16.50
N HIS A 703 -30.68 -16.50 16.41
CA HIS A 703 -29.31 -16.17 16.80
C HIS A 703 -28.73 -15.10 15.86
N VAL A 704 -28.74 -15.35 14.55
CA VAL A 704 -28.24 -14.41 13.53
C VAL A 704 -28.95 -13.06 13.60
N ASN A 705 -30.27 -13.04 13.85
CA ASN A 705 -31.03 -11.79 14.02
C ASN A 705 -30.62 -10.97 15.26
N LYS A 706 -30.05 -11.60 16.29
CA LYS A 706 -29.51 -10.93 17.49
C LYS A 706 -28.07 -10.45 17.27
N THR A 707 -27.22 -11.26 16.65
CA THR A 707 -25.78 -11.01 16.46
C THR A 707 -25.43 -10.35 15.12
N TYR A 708 -26.40 -9.98 14.29
CA TYR A 708 -26.17 -9.52 12.90
C TYR A 708 -25.15 -8.37 12.76
N ARG A 709 -25.12 -7.43 13.72
CA ARG A 709 -24.13 -6.34 13.74
C ARG A 709 -22.71 -6.86 13.91
N GLU A 710 -22.51 -7.83 14.81
CA GLU A 710 -21.22 -8.50 15.07
C GLU A 710 -20.81 -9.35 13.86
N ILE A 711 -21.76 -10.05 13.24
CA ILE A 711 -21.54 -10.84 12.02
C ILE A 711 -21.07 -9.97 10.85
N TRP A 712 -21.70 -8.80 10.63
CA TRP A 712 -21.29 -7.88 9.57
C TRP A 712 -19.98 -7.14 9.88
N ASP A 713 -19.72 -6.77 11.14
CA ASP A 713 -18.42 -6.18 11.51
C ASP A 713 -17.28 -7.19 11.35
N GLN A 714 -17.49 -8.45 11.78
CA GLN A 714 -16.55 -9.55 11.52
C GLN A 714 -16.30 -9.71 10.03
N ALA A 715 -17.36 -9.84 9.22
CA ALA A 715 -17.23 -10.04 7.78
C ALA A 715 -16.55 -8.85 7.08
N LYS A 716 -16.86 -7.60 7.46
CA LYS A 716 -16.22 -6.40 6.89
C LYS A 716 -14.77 -6.21 7.36
N ASN A 717 -14.33 -6.84 8.46
CA ASN A 717 -12.94 -6.84 8.93
C ASN A 717 -12.13 -8.09 8.56
N SER A 718 -12.76 -9.17 8.08
CA SER A 718 -12.12 -10.45 7.73
C SER A 718 -11.37 -10.39 6.38
N LEU A 719 -10.65 -11.46 6.03
CA LEU A 719 -9.99 -11.57 4.73
C LEU A 719 -11.00 -11.77 3.59
N PHE A 720 -11.92 -12.73 3.72
CA PHE A 720 -12.81 -13.14 2.62
C PHE A 720 -14.29 -12.82 2.83
N ALA A 721 -14.70 -12.40 4.03
CA ALA A 721 -16.07 -12.00 4.37
C ALA A 721 -17.14 -13.13 4.25
N TYR A 722 -16.77 -14.37 4.60
CA TYR A 722 -17.64 -15.57 4.56
C TYR A 722 -18.25 -15.96 5.93
N GLY A 723 -18.14 -15.14 6.98
CA GLY A 723 -18.80 -15.39 8.27
C GLY A 723 -18.16 -16.51 9.10
N PHE A 724 -16.84 -16.65 9.01
CA PHE A 724 -16.02 -17.45 9.91
C PHE A 724 -14.66 -16.76 10.12
N GLU A 725 -13.97 -17.08 11.20
CA GLU A 725 -12.61 -16.59 11.45
C GLU A 725 -11.61 -17.33 10.55
N GLU A 726 -10.86 -16.59 9.72
CA GLU A 726 -9.74 -17.17 8.96
C GLU A 726 -8.59 -17.52 9.91
N THR A 727 -8.07 -18.75 9.83
CA THR A 727 -7.10 -19.24 10.81
C THR A 727 -5.67 -18.73 10.55
N LYS A 728 -4.86 -18.71 11.61
CA LYS A 728 -3.42 -18.39 11.59
C LYS A 728 -2.53 -19.61 11.85
N ARG A 729 -3.12 -20.80 11.91
CA ARG A 729 -2.48 -22.09 12.22
C ARG A 729 -1.87 -22.73 10.96
N PRO A 730 -0.55 -22.94 10.87
CA PRO A 730 0.06 -23.66 9.74
C PRO A 730 -0.28 -25.17 9.76
N THR A 731 -0.37 -25.79 8.60
CA THR A 731 -0.77 -27.21 8.42
C THR A 731 0.13 -28.18 9.19
N PHE A 732 1.42 -27.87 9.31
CA PHE A 732 2.41 -28.71 10.00
C PHE A 732 2.69 -28.29 11.45
N SER A 733 1.92 -27.35 12.02
CA SER A 733 2.00 -27.04 13.46
C SER A 733 1.17 -27.99 14.34
N VAL A 734 0.55 -29.02 13.75
CA VAL A 734 -0.24 -30.06 14.41
C VAL A 734 0.13 -31.44 13.87
N THR A 735 -0.12 -32.48 14.68
CA THR A 735 0.13 -33.88 14.31
C THR A 735 -0.78 -34.33 13.16
N PRO A 736 -0.46 -35.41 12.42
CA PRO A 736 -1.29 -35.91 11.33
C PRO A 736 -2.73 -36.21 11.73
N GLU A 737 -2.95 -36.74 12.94
CA GLU A 737 -4.25 -37.17 13.44
C GLU A 737 -5.15 -35.96 13.74
N VAL A 738 -4.58 -34.94 14.40
CA VAL A 738 -5.26 -33.65 14.63
C VAL A 738 -5.54 -32.93 13.30
N ARG A 739 -4.65 -33.08 12.31
CA ARG A 739 -4.82 -32.50 10.97
C ARG A 739 -5.98 -33.14 10.22
N GLU A 740 -6.06 -34.47 10.23
CA GLU A 740 -7.15 -35.24 9.65
C GLU A 740 -8.49 -34.87 10.31
N GLN A 741 -8.52 -34.79 11.65
CA GLN A 741 -9.70 -34.36 12.40
C GLN A 741 -10.16 -32.95 12.01
N ILE A 742 -9.25 -32.00 11.77
CA ILE A 742 -9.58 -30.63 11.34
C ILE A 742 -10.16 -30.60 9.91
N PHE A 743 -9.63 -31.39 8.99
CA PHE A 743 -10.19 -31.51 7.63
C PHE A 743 -11.56 -32.18 7.64
N GLU A 744 -11.74 -33.25 8.42
CA GLU A 744 -13.03 -33.92 8.60
C GLU A 744 -14.07 -32.98 9.26
N ASP A 745 -13.68 -32.18 10.25
CA ASP A 745 -14.55 -31.15 10.82
C ASP A 745 -14.99 -30.10 9.79
N ALA A 746 -14.10 -29.69 8.89
CA ALA A 746 -14.43 -28.78 7.80
C ALA A 746 -15.32 -29.46 6.74
N TRP A 747 -15.09 -30.73 6.42
CA TRP A 747 -15.92 -31.53 5.51
C TRP A 747 -17.34 -31.80 6.06
N ARG A 748 -17.47 -31.95 7.39
CA ARG A 748 -18.76 -32.02 8.08
C ARG A 748 -19.48 -30.68 8.12
N LYS A 749 -18.78 -29.58 8.45
CA LYS A 749 -19.34 -28.21 8.49
C LYS A 749 -19.64 -27.64 7.10
N GLY A 750 -18.97 -28.15 6.07
CA GLY A 750 -19.08 -27.71 4.69
C GLY A 750 -18.51 -26.32 4.40
N ASN A 751 -18.77 -25.87 3.17
CA ASN A 751 -18.28 -24.66 2.51
C ASN A 751 -16.83 -24.73 2.01
N GLY A 752 -16.62 -24.41 0.72
CA GLY A 752 -15.29 -24.45 0.09
C GLY A 752 -14.30 -23.44 0.67
N PHE A 753 -14.72 -22.19 0.91
CA PHE A 753 -13.86 -21.18 1.54
C PHE A 753 -13.53 -21.56 2.99
N ARG A 754 -14.48 -22.14 3.74
CA ARG A 754 -14.21 -22.68 5.08
C ARG A 754 -13.17 -23.80 5.02
N PHE A 755 -13.31 -24.76 4.11
CA PHE A 755 -12.32 -25.84 3.97
C PHE A 755 -10.91 -25.34 3.61
N MET A 756 -10.80 -24.28 2.80
CA MET A 756 -9.50 -23.71 2.41
C MET A 756 -8.88 -22.76 3.46
N PHE A 757 -9.67 -22.05 4.28
CA PHE A 757 -9.18 -20.93 5.11
C PHE A 757 -9.50 -20.99 6.61
N TRP A 758 -10.40 -21.88 7.06
CA TRP A 758 -10.64 -22.13 8.50
C TRP A 758 -9.77 -23.28 9.05
N THR A 759 -9.37 -24.21 8.18
CA THR A 759 -8.56 -25.38 8.53
C THR A 759 -7.13 -24.99 8.91
N PHE A 760 -6.38 -24.44 7.95
CA PHE A 760 -4.98 -24.03 8.07
C PHE A 760 -4.67 -22.79 7.23
N SER A 761 -3.68 -22.01 7.66
CA SER A 761 -3.35 -20.68 7.11
C SER A 761 -2.45 -20.71 5.87
N ASP A 762 -1.87 -21.86 5.53
CA ASP A 762 -0.80 -21.98 4.53
C ASP A 762 -1.17 -22.83 3.30
N ILE A 763 -2.39 -23.37 3.21
CA ILE A 763 -2.86 -24.22 2.09
C ILE A 763 -2.66 -23.56 0.72
N THR A 764 -2.77 -22.24 0.60
CA THR A 764 -2.68 -21.51 -0.67
C THR A 764 -1.28 -20.96 -1.01
N VAL A 765 -0.26 -21.28 -0.19
CA VAL A 765 1.13 -20.79 -0.33
C VAL A 765 2.20 -21.84 -0.08
N ASN A 766 1.92 -22.88 0.70
CA ASN A 766 2.83 -23.98 1.03
C ASN A 766 2.44 -25.23 0.22
N GLU A 767 3.34 -25.73 -0.61
CA GLU A 767 3.09 -26.86 -1.51
C GLU A 767 2.78 -28.17 -0.76
N GLU A 768 3.48 -28.45 0.34
CA GLU A 768 3.21 -29.65 1.14
C GLU A 768 1.89 -29.53 1.89
N ALA A 769 1.51 -28.33 2.34
CA ALA A 769 0.21 -28.08 2.95
C ALA A 769 -0.93 -28.31 1.94
N ASN A 770 -0.74 -27.80 0.71
CA ASN A 770 -1.69 -28.00 -0.38
C ASN A 770 -1.83 -29.49 -0.73
N LYS A 771 -0.73 -30.23 -0.87
CA LYS A 771 -0.75 -31.68 -1.15
C LYS A 771 -1.58 -32.47 -0.13
N VAL A 772 -1.44 -32.18 1.17
CA VAL A 772 -2.24 -32.88 2.19
C VAL A 772 -3.74 -32.55 2.05
N ALA A 773 -4.10 -31.30 1.77
CA ALA A 773 -5.49 -30.91 1.51
C ALA A 773 -6.05 -31.57 0.22
N CYS A 774 -5.23 -31.67 -0.84
CA CYS A 774 -5.58 -32.39 -2.07
C CYS A 774 -5.84 -33.88 -1.79
N GLU A 775 -4.99 -34.52 -1.00
CA GLU A 775 -5.05 -35.96 -0.75
C GLU A 775 -6.22 -36.37 0.15
N PHE A 776 -6.58 -35.52 1.12
CA PHE A 776 -7.83 -35.67 1.87
C PHE A 776 -9.04 -35.66 0.91
N ILE A 777 -9.13 -34.67 0.01
CA ILE A 777 -10.28 -34.56 -0.91
C ILE A 777 -10.30 -35.72 -1.92
N ARG A 778 -9.14 -36.14 -2.46
CA ARG A 778 -9.05 -37.35 -3.33
C ARG A 778 -9.53 -38.60 -2.60
N THR A 779 -9.13 -38.76 -1.34
CA THR A 779 -9.57 -39.86 -0.48
C THR A 779 -11.09 -39.85 -0.31
N LYS A 780 -11.72 -38.67 -0.15
CA LYS A 780 -13.19 -38.56 -0.17
C LYS A 780 -13.80 -38.92 -1.52
N ILE A 781 -13.24 -38.48 -2.64
CA ILE A 781 -13.72 -38.85 -4.00
C ILE A 781 -13.71 -40.37 -4.17
N CYS A 782 -12.60 -41.04 -3.83
CA CYS A 782 -12.47 -42.50 -3.90
C CYS A 782 -13.33 -43.26 -2.87
N GLN A 783 -13.78 -42.61 -1.79
CA GLN A 783 -14.76 -43.15 -0.84
C GLN A 783 -16.22 -42.95 -1.30
N THR A 784 -16.48 -41.96 -2.16
CA THR A 784 -17.81 -41.59 -2.62
C THR A 784 -18.19 -42.19 -3.98
N VAL A 785 -17.23 -42.38 -4.90
CA VAL A 785 -17.49 -42.90 -6.25
C VAL A 785 -17.16 -44.39 -6.34
N ASN A 786 -18.18 -45.22 -6.58
CA ASN A 786 -18.10 -46.68 -6.55
C ASN A 786 -17.33 -47.28 -7.76
N ASP A 787 -17.41 -46.62 -8.92
CA ASP A 787 -16.72 -47.01 -10.14
C ASP A 787 -15.29 -46.44 -10.11
N PRO A 788 -14.23 -47.30 -10.11
CA PRO A 788 -12.85 -46.84 -9.97
C PRO A 788 -12.35 -46.04 -11.19
N GLU A 789 -12.89 -46.25 -12.38
CA GLU A 789 -12.52 -45.47 -13.56
C GLU A 789 -13.24 -44.12 -13.59
N LYS A 790 -14.51 -44.05 -13.17
CA LYS A 790 -15.15 -42.73 -12.92
C LYS A 790 -14.44 -41.98 -11.81
N ALA A 791 -14.07 -42.64 -10.71
CA ALA A 791 -13.29 -42.04 -9.63
C ALA A 791 -11.95 -41.49 -10.14
N ARG A 792 -11.20 -42.29 -10.93
CA ARG A 792 -9.93 -41.87 -11.56
C ARG A 792 -10.10 -40.64 -12.46
N LYS A 793 -11.15 -40.58 -13.28
CA LYS A 793 -11.47 -39.42 -14.15
C LYS A 793 -11.88 -38.17 -13.36
N LEU A 794 -12.50 -38.34 -12.19
CA LEU A 794 -12.98 -37.24 -11.32
C LEU A 794 -11.92 -36.73 -10.33
N CYS A 795 -10.90 -37.52 -10.02
CA CYS A 795 -9.82 -37.17 -9.11
C CYS A 795 -8.89 -36.07 -9.68
N PRO A 796 -8.77 -34.88 -9.04
CA PRO A 796 -7.95 -33.80 -9.54
C PRO A 796 -6.44 -34.05 -9.45
N THR A 797 -5.72 -33.79 -10.54
CA THR A 797 -4.24 -33.86 -10.60
C THR A 797 -3.55 -32.55 -10.21
N ASP A 798 -4.19 -31.42 -10.52
CA ASP A 798 -3.64 -30.07 -10.37
C ASP A 798 -3.59 -29.65 -8.88
N TRP A 799 -2.98 -28.51 -8.54
CA TRP A 799 -3.00 -27.96 -7.16
C TRP A 799 -4.44 -27.60 -6.71
N TYR A 800 -4.73 -27.70 -5.40
CA TYR A 800 -5.96 -27.14 -4.81
C TYR A 800 -5.81 -25.62 -4.67
N ALA A 801 -5.80 -24.95 -5.82
CA ALA A 801 -5.52 -23.53 -5.96
C ALA A 801 -6.34 -22.88 -7.09
N ARG A 802 -7.51 -23.45 -7.38
CA ARG A 802 -8.60 -22.76 -8.11
C ARG A 802 -9.52 -22.13 -7.05
N ARG A 803 -10.46 -21.26 -7.45
CA ARG A 803 -11.46 -20.73 -6.49
C ARG A 803 -12.15 -21.92 -5.80
N PRO A 804 -12.27 -21.95 -4.45
CA PRO A 804 -12.91 -23.05 -3.75
C PRO A 804 -14.30 -23.34 -4.30
N LEU A 805 -14.62 -24.63 -4.44
CA LEU A 805 -15.91 -25.11 -4.91
C LEU A 805 -16.62 -25.85 -3.77
N CYS A 806 -17.95 -25.81 -3.77
CA CYS A 806 -18.73 -26.70 -2.93
C CYS A 806 -20.08 -27.06 -3.55
N ASP A 807 -20.61 -28.22 -3.18
CA ASP A 807 -21.72 -28.89 -3.88
C ASP A 807 -22.75 -29.54 -2.94
N THR A 808 -23.81 -30.08 -3.52
CA THR A 808 -24.93 -30.73 -2.82
C THR A 808 -25.09 -32.21 -3.18
N GLY A 809 -23.96 -32.90 -3.42
CA GLY A 809 -23.91 -34.33 -3.77
C GLY A 809 -23.43 -34.56 -5.20
N TYR A 810 -22.35 -33.88 -5.61
CA TYR A 810 -21.81 -33.90 -6.97
C TYR A 810 -21.17 -35.24 -7.34
N TYR A 811 -20.26 -35.74 -6.50
CA TYR A 811 -19.53 -36.99 -6.78
C TYR A 811 -20.50 -38.18 -6.75
N GLU A 812 -21.51 -38.14 -5.86
CA GLU A 812 -22.58 -39.11 -5.74
C GLU A 812 -23.42 -39.27 -7.03
N GLN A 813 -23.50 -38.26 -7.91
CA GLN A 813 -24.23 -38.40 -9.18
C GLN A 813 -23.59 -39.43 -10.11
N PHE A 814 -22.27 -39.62 -10.07
CA PHE A 814 -21.56 -40.52 -10.98
C PHE A 814 -21.74 -42.01 -10.64
N ASN A 815 -22.31 -42.31 -9.46
CA ASN A 815 -22.78 -43.65 -9.08
C ASN A 815 -24.10 -44.04 -9.74
N ARG A 816 -24.73 -43.15 -10.53
CA ARG A 816 -26.00 -43.41 -11.20
C ARG A 816 -25.75 -43.93 -12.62
N ASP A 817 -26.51 -44.93 -13.03
CA ASP A 817 -26.38 -45.57 -14.36
C ASP A 817 -26.59 -44.57 -15.52
N ASN A 818 -27.41 -43.54 -15.29
CA ASN A 818 -27.70 -42.49 -16.27
C ASN A 818 -26.64 -41.38 -16.36
N VAL A 819 -25.54 -41.45 -15.59
CA VAL A 819 -24.52 -40.39 -15.49
C VAL A 819 -23.11 -40.94 -15.74
N ASP A 820 -22.39 -40.36 -16.70
CA ASP A 820 -20.99 -40.73 -17.01
C ASP A 820 -20.07 -39.50 -17.18
N VAL A 821 -18.77 -39.74 -17.19
CA VAL A 821 -17.70 -38.75 -17.30
C VAL A 821 -16.69 -39.12 -18.39
N VAL A 822 -16.37 -38.16 -19.25
CA VAL A 822 -15.38 -38.26 -20.32
C VAL A 822 -14.21 -37.34 -19.99
N ASP A 823 -13.02 -37.92 -19.86
CA ASP A 823 -11.77 -37.19 -19.69
C ASP A 823 -11.30 -36.63 -21.04
N ILE A 824 -11.65 -35.38 -21.31
CA ILE A 824 -11.27 -34.67 -22.54
C ILE A 824 -9.88 -34.01 -22.44
N LYS A 825 -9.07 -34.37 -21.43
CA LYS A 825 -7.62 -34.12 -21.38
C LYS A 825 -6.85 -35.27 -22.03
N THR A 826 -7.30 -36.51 -21.82
CA THR A 826 -6.71 -37.71 -22.45
C THR A 826 -7.40 -38.11 -23.76
N ASN A 827 -8.70 -37.85 -23.91
CA ASN A 827 -9.47 -38.09 -25.14
C ASN A 827 -10.19 -36.80 -25.61
N PRO A 828 -9.48 -35.83 -26.22
CA PRO A 828 -10.04 -34.51 -26.56
C PRO A 828 -11.23 -34.56 -27.52
N ILE A 829 -12.12 -33.57 -27.41
CA ILE A 829 -13.16 -33.32 -28.42
C ILE A 829 -12.47 -32.85 -29.72
N THR A 830 -12.81 -33.48 -30.85
CA THR A 830 -12.25 -33.14 -32.17
C THR A 830 -13.17 -32.21 -32.95
N GLU A 831 -14.48 -32.47 -32.93
CA GLU A 831 -15.51 -31.68 -33.60
C GLU A 831 -16.89 -31.90 -32.94
N LEU A 832 -17.82 -30.98 -33.16
CA LEU A 832 -19.25 -31.31 -33.08
C LEU A 832 -19.71 -31.87 -34.44
N THR A 833 -20.62 -32.82 -34.38
CA THR A 833 -21.39 -33.32 -35.52
C THR A 833 -22.83 -32.81 -35.43
N PRO A 834 -23.67 -32.96 -36.46
CA PRO A 834 -25.09 -32.63 -36.37
C PRO A 834 -25.81 -33.27 -35.16
N THR A 835 -25.40 -34.47 -34.76
CA THR A 835 -26.06 -35.28 -33.72
C THR A 835 -25.33 -35.32 -32.38
N GLY A 836 -24.16 -34.68 -32.21
CA GLY A 836 -23.46 -34.70 -30.92
C GLY A 836 -21.98 -34.32 -30.92
N ILE A 837 -21.23 -34.86 -29.96
CA ILE A 837 -19.82 -34.55 -29.70
C ILE A 837 -18.95 -35.75 -30.09
N LYS A 838 -17.90 -35.52 -30.86
CA LYS A 838 -16.95 -36.55 -31.30
C LYS A 838 -15.58 -36.36 -30.64
N THR A 839 -14.99 -37.45 -30.15
CA THR A 839 -13.69 -37.45 -29.47
C THR A 839 -12.56 -38.02 -30.34
N ALA A 840 -11.31 -37.95 -29.85
CA ALA A 840 -10.09 -38.27 -30.60
C ALA A 840 -9.90 -39.77 -30.87
N ASP A 841 -10.47 -40.63 -30.04
CA ASP A 841 -10.64 -42.07 -30.26
C ASP A 841 -11.65 -42.42 -31.39
N GLY A 842 -12.38 -41.43 -31.90
CA GLY A 842 -13.44 -41.61 -32.89
C GLY A 842 -14.82 -41.92 -32.32
N THR A 843 -14.97 -42.00 -30.99
CA THR A 843 -16.28 -42.18 -30.34
C THR A 843 -17.18 -40.97 -30.62
N LEU A 844 -18.43 -41.24 -31.01
CA LEU A 844 -19.49 -40.24 -31.15
C LEU A 844 -20.46 -40.37 -29.97
N TYR A 845 -20.53 -39.34 -29.14
CA TYR A 845 -21.55 -39.19 -28.11
C TYR A 845 -22.74 -38.44 -28.71
N GLU A 846 -23.77 -39.18 -29.11
CA GLU A 846 -25.02 -38.57 -29.58
C GLU A 846 -25.77 -37.87 -28.43
N LEU A 847 -26.18 -36.63 -28.67
CA LEU A 847 -26.74 -35.73 -27.68
C LEU A 847 -27.90 -34.93 -28.27
N ASP A 848 -28.95 -34.73 -27.47
CA ASP A 848 -30.09 -33.90 -27.85
C ASP A 848 -29.92 -32.45 -27.32
N VAL A 849 -29.09 -32.27 -26.29
CA VAL A 849 -28.70 -30.96 -25.71
C VAL A 849 -27.21 -30.95 -25.37
N ILE A 850 -26.53 -29.83 -25.65
CA ILE A 850 -25.17 -29.54 -25.18
C ILE A 850 -25.20 -28.28 -24.31
N ILE A 851 -24.67 -28.39 -23.09
CA ILE A 851 -24.59 -27.31 -22.11
C ILE A 851 -23.12 -26.89 -21.93
N CYS A 852 -22.81 -25.68 -22.36
CA CYS A 852 -21.55 -25.00 -22.08
C CYS A 852 -21.57 -24.41 -20.65
N ALA A 853 -20.93 -25.11 -19.71
CA ALA A 853 -20.57 -24.61 -18.38
C ALA A 853 -19.14 -24.01 -18.35
N THR A 854 -18.74 -23.43 -19.47
CA THR A 854 -17.36 -23.00 -19.82
C THR A 854 -16.97 -21.61 -19.29
N GLY A 855 -17.83 -21.00 -18.48
CA GLY A 855 -17.52 -19.82 -17.69
C GLY A 855 -17.55 -18.50 -18.46
N PHE A 856 -16.58 -17.64 -18.20
CA PHE A 856 -16.62 -16.24 -18.62
C PHE A 856 -15.25 -15.72 -19.05
N ASP A 857 -15.25 -14.73 -19.95
CA ASP A 857 -14.14 -13.80 -20.11
C ASP A 857 -14.20 -12.79 -18.94
N ALA A 858 -13.54 -13.16 -17.84
CA ALA A 858 -13.75 -12.55 -16.53
C ALA A 858 -13.11 -11.16 -16.38
N VAL A 859 -13.64 -10.38 -15.42
CA VAL A 859 -13.20 -9.03 -15.02
C VAL A 859 -13.33 -7.97 -16.13
N ASP A 860 -12.38 -7.88 -17.05
CA ASP A 860 -12.31 -6.84 -18.09
C ASP A 860 -13.10 -7.17 -19.35
N GLY A 861 -13.60 -8.40 -19.50
CA GLY A 861 -14.17 -8.87 -20.76
C GLY A 861 -15.32 -8.02 -21.32
N ASN A 862 -16.19 -7.49 -20.46
CA ASN A 862 -17.25 -6.56 -20.89
C ASN A 862 -16.70 -5.17 -21.26
N TYR A 863 -15.72 -4.66 -20.51
CA TYR A 863 -15.09 -3.38 -20.79
C TYR A 863 -14.34 -3.39 -22.13
N THR A 864 -13.69 -4.50 -22.49
CA THR A 864 -12.97 -4.64 -23.78
C THR A 864 -13.89 -4.83 -25.00
N ARG A 865 -15.21 -4.96 -24.80
CA ARG A 865 -16.22 -4.93 -25.89
C ARG A 865 -16.75 -3.53 -26.18
N ILE A 866 -16.89 -2.69 -25.16
CA ILE A 866 -17.54 -1.38 -25.25
C ILE A 866 -16.50 -0.33 -25.67
N ALA A 867 -16.86 0.56 -26.59
CA ALA A 867 -15.99 1.67 -27.00
C ALA A 867 -16.00 2.80 -25.93
N ILE A 868 -15.34 2.55 -24.80
CA ILE A 868 -15.12 3.55 -23.74
C ILE A 868 -13.79 4.27 -24.04
N GLN A 869 -13.88 5.53 -24.49
CA GLN A 869 -12.76 6.39 -24.90
C GLN A 869 -12.51 7.50 -23.88
N GLY A 870 -11.32 7.53 -23.29
CA GLY A 870 -10.88 8.57 -22.36
C GLY A 870 -10.30 9.79 -23.07
N ARG A 871 -9.48 10.56 -22.33
CA ARG A 871 -8.75 11.71 -22.88
C ARG A 871 -7.91 11.30 -24.10
N ASN A 872 -7.80 12.19 -25.09
CA ASN A 872 -7.14 11.96 -26.37
C ASN A 872 -7.75 10.82 -27.24
N GLY A 873 -8.92 10.29 -26.89
CA GLY A 873 -9.63 9.27 -27.68
C GLY A 873 -9.12 7.82 -27.51
N HIS A 874 -8.17 7.58 -26.60
CA HIS A 874 -7.68 6.23 -26.30
C HIS A 874 -8.78 5.39 -25.61
N THR A 875 -8.97 4.13 -26.01
CA THR A 875 -9.94 3.24 -25.34
C THR A 875 -9.34 2.56 -24.10
N LEU A 876 -10.19 2.08 -23.18
CA LEU A 876 -9.76 1.20 -22.08
C LEU A 876 -9.00 -0.04 -22.60
N LYS A 877 -9.42 -0.58 -23.75
CA LYS A 877 -8.77 -1.71 -24.41
C LYS A 877 -7.34 -1.36 -24.85
N ASP A 878 -7.10 -0.14 -25.32
CA ASP A 878 -5.76 0.34 -25.70
C ASP A 878 -4.89 0.59 -24.47
N HIS A 879 -5.44 1.19 -23.41
CA HIS A 879 -4.75 1.41 -22.13
C HIS A 879 -4.24 0.09 -21.53
N TRP A 880 -5.09 -0.94 -21.52
CA TRP A 880 -4.74 -2.26 -20.99
C TRP A 880 -3.98 -3.18 -21.95
N ALA A 881 -3.79 -2.80 -23.22
CA ALA A 881 -3.22 -3.69 -24.25
C ALA A 881 -1.81 -4.22 -23.90
N GLN A 882 -1.00 -3.40 -23.23
CA GLN A 882 0.38 -3.76 -22.87
C GLN A 882 0.49 -4.36 -21.45
N THR A 883 -0.27 -3.81 -20.49
CA THR A 883 -0.22 -4.22 -19.08
C THR A 883 -1.07 -5.47 -18.78
N GLY A 884 -2.17 -5.67 -19.51
CA GLY A 884 -3.34 -6.36 -18.97
C GLY A 884 -4.24 -5.39 -18.20
N PRO A 885 -5.42 -5.81 -17.74
CA PRO A 885 -6.37 -4.93 -17.08
C PRO A 885 -5.88 -4.41 -15.72
N THR A 886 -5.88 -3.09 -15.58
CA THR A 886 -5.41 -2.34 -14.40
C THR A 886 -6.45 -1.33 -13.92
N SER A 887 -6.33 -0.91 -12.67
CA SER A 887 -7.04 0.25 -12.12
C SER A 887 -6.37 0.75 -10.84
N TYR A 888 -6.77 1.93 -10.37
CA TYR A 888 -6.55 2.37 -9.01
C TYR A 888 -7.75 1.97 -8.11
N LEU A 889 -7.44 1.29 -7.00
CA LEU A 889 -8.37 0.79 -5.96
C LEU A 889 -9.46 -0.19 -6.43
N GLY A 890 -9.43 -0.68 -7.67
CA GLY A 890 -10.56 -1.44 -8.24
C GLY A 890 -11.69 -0.55 -8.80
N ILE A 891 -11.55 0.78 -8.74
CA ILE A 891 -12.64 1.73 -9.02
C ILE A 891 -12.37 2.75 -10.13
N SER A 892 -11.13 3.02 -10.53
CA SER A 892 -10.82 4.17 -11.41
C SER A 892 -9.61 3.94 -12.29
N VAL A 893 -9.55 4.60 -13.46
CA VAL A 893 -8.44 4.47 -14.42
C VAL A 893 -7.92 5.87 -14.82
N PRO A 894 -6.60 6.13 -14.76
CA PRO A 894 -5.98 7.36 -15.26
C PRO A 894 -6.31 7.58 -16.75
N GLN A 895 -6.44 8.83 -17.19
CA GLN A 895 -7.00 9.23 -18.50
C GLN A 895 -8.49 8.94 -18.73
N PHE A 896 -9.20 8.30 -17.79
CA PHE A 896 -10.66 8.11 -17.83
C PHE A 896 -11.34 8.88 -16.67
N PRO A 897 -11.30 10.23 -16.69
CA PRO A 897 -11.88 11.06 -15.63
C PRO A 897 -13.38 10.81 -15.45
N ASN A 898 -13.85 10.88 -14.21
CA ASN A 898 -15.24 10.64 -13.80
C ASN A 898 -15.84 9.29 -14.22
N LEU A 899 -15.03 8.34 -14.73
CA LEU A 899 -15.39 6.95 -14.91
C LEU A 899 -15.09 6.17 -13.63
N PHE A 900 -16.08 5.46 -13.12
CA PHE A 900 -15.97 4.61 -11.94
C PHE A 900 -16.37 3.17 -12.24
N MET A 901 -15.71 2.21 -11.58
CA MET A 901 -15.92 0.77 -11.76
C MET A 901 -16.33 0.09 -10.45
N ILE A 902 -17.45 -0.65 -10.49
CA ILE A 902 -17.86 -1.53 -9.40
C ILE A 902 -17.36 -2.94 -9.74
N THR A 903 -16.56 -3.55 -8.86
CA THR A 903 -15.81 -4.79 -9.12
C THR A 903 -14.92 -4.73 -10.37
N GLY A 904 -14.22 -3.61 -10.57
CA GLY A 904 -13.22 -3.45 -11.64
C GLY A 904 -11.91 -4.23 -11.37
N PRO A 905 -10.96 -4.19 -12.32
CA PRO A 905 -9.66 -4.87 -12.19
C PRO A 905 -8.90 -4.41 -10.94
N ASN A 906 -8.26 -5.34 -10.24
CA ASN A 906 -7.54 -5.11 -8.98
C ASN A 906 -8.43 -4.67 -7.80
N GLY A 907 -9.73 -4.98 -7.85
CA GLY A 907 -10.62 -4.99 -6.67
C GLY A 907 -10.45 -6.26 -5.79
N PRO A 908 -11.05 -6.32 -4.59
CA PRO A 908 -10.79 -7.35 -3.59
C PRO A 908 -11.40 -8.73 -3.92
N PHE A 909 -10.59 -9.79 -3.85
CA PHE A 909 -11.06 -11.18 -3.96
C PHE A 909 -11.71 -11.63 -2.63
N SER A 910 -13.05 -11.57 -2.55
CA SER A 910 -13.83 -11.84 -1.34
C SER A 910 -15.29 -12.21 -1.67
N ASN A 911 -16.12 -12.45 -0.66
CA ASN A 911 -17.58 -12.41 -0.79
C ASN A 911 -18.02 -11.04 -1.36
N LEU A 912 -18.80 -11.06 -2.44
CA LEU A 912 -18.93 -9.90 -3.32
C LEU A 912 -19.87 -8.78 -2.84
N PRO A 913 -21.04 -9.01 -2.21
CA PRO A 913 -21.89 -7.93 -1.72
C PRO A 913 -21.19 -6.92 -0.78
N PRO A 914 -20.43 -7.31 0.28
CA PRO A 914 -19.74 -6.33 1.12
C PRO A 914 -18.54 -5.66 0.43
N ALA A 915 -17.94 -6.28 -0.59
CA ALA A 915 -16.96 -5.62 -1.45
C ALA A 915 -17.60 -4.59 -2.39
N ILE A 916 -18.75 -4.94 -2.99
CA ILE A 916 -19.57 -4.05 -3.80
C ILE A 916 -20.03 -2.84 -2.98
N GLU A 917 -20.46 -3.05 -1.74
CA GLU A 917 -20.78 -1.96 -0.82
C GLU A 917 -19.58 -1.03 -0.62
N CYS A 918 -18.38 -1.58 -0.38
CA CYS A 918 -17.17 -0.76 -0.25
C CYS A 918 -16.86 0.07 -1.51
N HIS A 919 -16.99 -0.51 -2.71
CA HIS A 919 -16.81 0.22 -3.97
C HIS A 919 -17.83 1.35 -4.10
N VAL A 920 -19.12 1.07 -3.87
CA VAL A 920 -20.20 2.05 -3.98
C VAL A 920 -20.07 3.15 -2.91
N GLU A 921 -19.66 2.80 -1.69
CA GLU A 921 -19.36 3.74 -0.60
C GLU A 921 -18.29 4.76 -1.06
N ILE A 922 -17.08 4.33 -1.44
CA ILE A 922 -16.01 5.27 -1.87
C ILE A 922 -16.38 6.06 -3.13
N ILE A 923 -17.00 5.44 -4.15
CA ILE A 923 -17.42 6.14 -5.38
C ILE A 923 -18.41 7.26 -5.05
N SER A 924 -19.37 7.00 -4.16
CA SER A 924 -20.36 7.99 -3.74
C SER A 924 -19.73 9.14 -2.95
N ASP A 925 -18.76 8.83 -2.07
CA ASP A 925 -18.13 9.84 -1.20
C ASP A 925 -17.13 10.72 -1.98
N LEU A 926 -16.46 10.16 -3.00
CA LEU A 926 -15.67 10.91 -3.99
C LEU A 926 -16.56 11.90 -4.78
N ILE A 927 -17.71 11.44 -5.30
CA ILE A 927 -18.66 12.27 -6.05
C ILE A 927 -19.22 13.41 -5.17
N ALA A 928 -19.67 13.10 -3.94
CA ALA A 928 -20.15 14.11 -3.00
C ALA A 928 -19.09 15.18 -2.66
N THR A 929 -17.82 14.78 -2.56
CA THR A 929 -16.70 15.70 -2.33
C THR A 929 -16.52 16.64 -3.53
N ALA A 930 -16.56 16.12 -4.75
CA ALA A 930 -16.42 16.93 -5.97
C ALA A 930 -17.59 17.93 -6.16
N GLU A 931 -18.84 17.57 -5.83
CA GLU A 931 -19.96 18.51 -5.88
C GLU A 931 -19.89 19.59 -4.79
N LYS A 932 -19.42 19.23 -3.59
CA LYS A 932 -19.20 20.19 -2.50
C LYS A 932 -18.11 21.20 -2.84
N ASN A 933 -17.01 20.77 -3.47
CA ASN A 933 -15.95 21.66 -3.94
C ASN A 933 -16.46 22.58 -5.07
N SER A 934 -17.18 22.01 -6.04
CA SER A 934 -17.77 22.75 -7.18
C SER A 934 -18.75 23.84 -6.73
N SER A 935 -19.67 23.51 -5.82
CA SER A 935 -20.71 24.44 -5.34
C SER A 935 -20.19 25.56 -4.43
N THR A 936 -19.08 25.35 -3.72
CA THR A 936 -18.48 26.35 -2.83
C THR A 936 -17.95 27.56 -3.60
N LEU A 937 -17.38 27.36 -4.79
CA LEU A 937 -16.82 28.44 -5.63
C LEU A 937 -17.88 29.37 -6.25
N ILE A 938 -19.12 28.90 -6.41
CA ILE A 938 -20.21 29.65 -7.05
C ILE A 938 -20.79 30.74 -6.11
N ARG A 939 -20.53 30.67 -4.79
CA ARG A 939 -21.16 31.51 -3.76
C ARG A 939 -20.34 32.73 -3.29
N ALA A 940 -19.25 33.09 -3.97
CA ALA A 940 -18.49 34.30 -3.65
C ALA A 940 -19.20 35.57 -4.19
N PRO A 941 -19.61 36.54 -3.34
CA PRO A 941 -20.41 37.69 -3.77
C PRO A 941 -19.57 38.76 -4.48
N SER A 942 -20.06 39.28 -5.61
CA SER A 942 -19.44 40.40 -6.33
C SER A 942 -19.74 41.75 -5.66
N VAL A 943 -18.73 42.33 -5.01
CA VAL A 943 -18.80 43.69 -4.48
C VAL A 943 -18.70 44.69 -5.62
N ALA A 944 -19.81 45.36 -5.95
CA ALA A 944 -19.80 46.53 -6.82
C ALA A 944 -19.24 47.74 -6.06
N ASN A 945 -18.33 48.50 -6.69
CA ASN A 945 -17.79 49.74 -6.14
C ASN A 945 -17.92 50.88 -7.15
N GLY A 946 -18.22 52.07 -6.63
CA GLY A 946 -18.60 53.25 -7.40
C GLY A 946 -17.44 53.97 -8.09
N VAL A 947 -17.84 54.99 -8.87
CA VAL A 947 -16.98 55.93 -9.59
C VAL A 947 -16.41 56.99 -8.63
N ASN A 948 -15.18 57.49 -8.89
CA ASN A 948 -14.85 58.93 -8.88
C ASN A 948 -13.39 59.22 -9.33
N ASP A 949 -13.29 59.99 -10.41
CA ASP A 949 -12.42 61.16 -10.66
C ASP A 949 -10.90 61.16 -10.36
N THR A 950 -10.14 60.98 -11.45
CA THR A 950 -9.08 61.88 -11.97
C THR A 950 -8.14 62.66 -11.04
N LYS A 951 -6.82 62.50 -11.28
CA LYS A 951 -5.98 63.47 -12.06
C LYS A 951 -4.60 62.89 -12.38
N ALA A 952 -3.82 63.55 -13.25
CA ALA A 952 -2.55 63.05 -13.80
C ALA A 952 -1.53 64.17 -14.07
N THR A 953 -0.24 63.81 -14.02
CA THR A 953 1.01 64.50 -14.49
C THR A 953 2.20 63.72 -13.90
N ASP A 954 3.41 63.57 -14.46
CA ASP A 954 3.95 63.71 -15.83
C ASP A 954 5.40 63.16 -15.84
N GLY A 955 6.02 62.91 -17.01
CA GLY A 955 7.50 63.01 -17.15
C GLY A 955 8.32 61.77 -17.56
N ASN A 956 8.87 61.85 -18.79
CA ASN A 956 9.98 61.08 -19.39
C ASN A 956 11.22 60.90 -18.47
N ASN A 957 12.10 59.87 -18.60
CA ASN A 957 13.19 59.69 -19.60
C ASN A 957 14.09 58.47 -19.16
N ILE A 958 15.03 57.83 -19.90
CA ILE A 958 15.35 57.69 -21.35
C ILE A 958 16.46 56.59 -21.61
N ILE A 959 16.40 55.90 -22.77
CA ILE A 959 17.41 55.06 -23.51
C ILE A 959 18.30 53.93 -22.91
N ASN A 960 18.43 52.88 -23.74
CA ASN A 960 19.52 51.86 -23.90
C ASN A 960 19.71 50.75 -22.83
N GLY A 961 19.89 49.46 -23.20
CA GLY A 961 19.77 48.81 -24.53
C GLY A 961 20.30 47.35 -24.62
N VAL A 962 19.94 46.65 -25.70
CA VAL A 962 20.53 45.38 -26.23
C VAL A 962 20.18 44.03 -25.54
N ASN A 963 19.41 43.19 -26.27
CA ASN A 963 19.47 41.70 -26.48
C ASN A 963 20.08 40.76 -25.39
N ARG A 964 19.58 39.52 -25.18
CA ARG A 964 18.70 38.63 -26.00
C ARG A 964 18.10 37.48 -25.16
N GLN A 965 16.95 36.95 -25.59
CA GLN A 965 16.42 35.58 -25.41
C GLN A 965 16.68 34.81 -24.08
N THR A 966 15.62 34.57 -23.31
CA THR A 966 15.23 33.19 -22.93
C THR A 966 13.74 33.10 -22.53
N SER A 967 13.10 31.97 -22.86
CA SER A 967 11.71 31.66 -22.49
C SER A 967 11.69 30.77 -21.24
N GLY A 968 10.91 31.13 -20.21
CA GLY A 968 10.78 30.37 -18.96
C GLY A 968 9.33 30.29 -18.47
N LEU A 969 8.87 29.08 -18.13
CA LEU A 969 7.48 28.77 -17.79
C LEU A 969 7.03 29.39 -16.45
N ILE A 970 5.78 29.87 -16.40
CA ILE A 970 5.00 29.95 -15.16
C ILE A 970 4.08 28.72 -15.12
N ASN A 971 4.41 27.73 -14.29
CA ASN A 971 3.51 26.58 -14.06
C ASN A 971 2.43 26.95 -13.03
N SER A 972 1.29 27.44 -13.51
CA SER A 972 0.07 27.51 -12.72
C SER A 972 -0.52 26.11 -12.53
N ILE A 973 -0.50 25.57 -11.31
CA ILE A 973 -1.23 24.33 -10.99
C ILE A 973 -2.73 24.66 -10.94
N THR A 974 -3.42 24.41 -12.05
CA THR A 974 -4.88 24.54 -12.17
C THR A 974 -5.59 23.40 -11.45
N CYS A 975 -6.53 23.72 -10.58
CA CYS A 975 -7.45 22.72 -10.03
C CYS A 975 -8.49 22.38 -11.11
N GLU A 976 -8.66 21.09 -11.43
CA GLU A 976 -9.64 20.66 -12.43
C GLU A 976 -11.01 20.45 -11.77
N ASN A 977 -11.64 21.56 -11.35
CA ASN A 977 -12.90 21.57 -10.57
C ASN A 977 -13.91 20.52 -11.06
N GLY A 978 -14.24 19.56 -10.18
CA GLY A 978 -15.25 18.53 -10.44
C GLY A 978 -14.83 17.37 -11.36
N ILE A 979 -13.54 17.22 -11.67
CA ILE A 979 -12.97 16.13 -12.48
C ILE A 979 -12.15 15.18 -11.58
N ILE A 980 -12.73 14.05 -11.22
CA ILE A 980 -12.11 13.01 -10.42
C ILE A 980 -11.34 12.07 -11.35
N GLU A 981 -10.02 11.98 -11.22
CA GLU A 981 -9.17 11.11 -12.05
C GLU A 981 -7.98 10.58 -11.24
N ALA A 982 -7.69 9.28 -11.35
CA ALA A 982 -6.53 8.68 -10.70
C ALA A 982 -5.21 9.15 -11.33
N GLU A 983 -4.16 9.26 -10.53
CA GLU A 983 -2.81 9.54 -11.03
C GLU A 983 -2.18 8.27 -11.62
N PRO A 984 -1.47 8.33 -12.78
CA PRO A 984 -0.83 7.16 -13.38
C PRO A 984 0.13 6.39 -12.46
N HIS A 985 0.80 7.10 -11.54
CA HIS A 985 1.70 6.47 -10.58
C HIS A 985 0.94 5.71 -9.47
N ALA A 986 -0.29 6.11 -9.16
CA ALA A 986 -1.14 5.47 -8.14
C ALA A 986 -1.75 4.16 -8.68
N GLU A 987 -2.24 4.13 -9.92
CA GLU A 987 -2.62 2.89 -10.63
C GLU A 987 -1.44 1.90 -10.68
N LYS A 988 -0.24 2.40 -11.03
CA LYS A 988 0.97 1.57 -11.12
C LYS A 988 1.32 0.95 -9.76
N GLN A 989 1.40 1.75 -8.70
CA GLN A 989 1.68 1.27 -7.34
C GLN A 989 0.62 0.29 -6.83
N TRP A 990 -0.68 0.53 -7.13
CA TRP A 990 -1.75 -0.39 -6.76
C TRP A 990 -1.64 -1.74 -7.49
N THR A 991 -1.28 -1.70 -8.78
CA THR A 991 -1.09 -2.89 -9.60
C THR A 991 0.14 -3.70 -9.15
N GLU A 992 1.25 -3.02 -8.87
CA GLU A 992 2.48 -3.64 -8.31
C GLU A 992 2.19 -4.32 -6.95
N LEU A 993 1.41 -3.68 -6.08
CA LEU A 993 0.99 -4.23 -4.79
C LEU A 993 0.06 -5.44 -4.95
N CYS A 994 -0.89 -5.41 -5.90
CA CYS A 994 -1.77 -6.55 -6.20
C CYS A 994 -1.01 -7.73 -6.83
N ASP A 995 0.09 -7.48 -7.54
CA ASP A 995 0.98 -8.53 -8.03
C ASP A 995 1.81 -9.13 -6.88
N GLU A 996 2.47 -8.28 -6.07
CA GLU A 996 3.28 -8.71 -4.92
C GLU A 996 2.46 -9.59 -3.95
N MET A 997 1.25 -9.16 -3.57
CA MET A 997 0.38 -9.89 -2.63
C MET A 997 0.05 -11.32 -3.07
N SER A 998 0.04 -11.59 -4.39
CA SER A 998 -0.28 -12.90 -4.94
C SER A 998 0.93 -13.65 -5.50
N SER A 999 2.11 -13.02 -5.54
CA SER A 999 3.37 -13.54 -6.12
C SER A 999 3.77 -14.93 -5.58
N LYS A 1000 3.56 -15.17 -4.29
CA LYS A 1000 3.89 -16.43 -3.59
C LYS A 1000 2.74 -17.45 -3.55
N SER A 1001 1.59 -17.14 -4.15
CA SER A 1001 0.41 -17.99 -4.03
C SER A 1001 0.34 -19.07 -5.11
N LEU A 1002 -0.09 -20.26 -4.69
CA LEU A 1002 -0.40 -21.38 -5.57
C LEU A 1002 -1.54 -21.06 -6.54
N PHE A 1003 -2.37 -20.03 -6.30
CA PHE A 1003 -3.38 -19.57 -7.28
C PHE A 1003 -2.74 -19.14 -8.62
N ARG A 1004 -1.45 -18.79 -8.65
CA ARG A 1004 -0.68 -18.52 -9.88
C ARG A 1004 -0.15 -19.78 -10.59
N LYS A 1005 -0.25 -20.96 -9.96
CA LYS A 1005 0.29 -22.24 -10.49
C LYS A 1005 -0.77 -23.10 -11.22
N VAL A 1006 -1.98 -22.60 -11.45
CA VAL A 1006 -3.05 -23.31 -12.17
C VAL A 1006 -3.83 -22.39 -13.10
N ASP A 1007 -4.02 -22.83 -14.35
CA ASP A 1007 -4.69 -22.04 -15.39
C ASP A 1007 -6.17 -21.83 -15.07
N SER A 1008 -6.52 -20.65 -14.56
CA SER A 1008 -7.87 -20.31 -14.13
C SER A 1008 -8.22 -18.86 -14.47
N TRP A 1009 -9.51 -18.54 -14.43
CA TRP A 1009 -10.03 -17.21 -14.73
C TRP A 1009 -9.56 -16.12 -13.76
N ILE A 1010 -9.05 -16.49 -12.58
CA ILE A 1010 -8.60 -15.55 -11.53
C ILE A 1010 -7.43 -14.66 -12.03
N PHE A 1011 -6.57 -15.21 -12.90
CA PHE A 1011 -5.47 -14.50 -13.55
C PHE A 1011 -5.64 -14.38 -15.08
N GLY A 1012 -6.85 -14.62 -15.61
CA GLY A 1012 -7.18 -14.50 -17.03
C GLY A 1012 -6.79 -15.69 -17.93
N ALA A 1013 -6.09 -16.69 -17.40
CA ALA A 1013 -5.53 -17.83 -18.16
C ALA A 1013 -6.58 -18.82 -18.75
N ASN A 1014 -7.88 -18.55 -18.60
CA ASN A 1014 -8.94 -19.39 -19.17
C ASN A 1014 -9.34 -19.01 -20.60
N ILE A 1015 -8.88 -17.86 -21.12
CA ILE A 1015 -9.18 -17.36 -22.46
C ILE A 1015 -7.90 -17.38 -23.31
N GLN A 1016 -7.93 -18.07 -24.45
CA GLN A 1016 -6.78 -18.16 -25.35
C GLN A 1016 -6.41 -16.77 -25.90
N GLY A 1017 -5.14 -16.39 -25.78
CA GLY A 1017 -4.64 -15.08 -26.21
C GLY A 1017 -4.90 -13.93 -25.21
N LYS A 1018 -5.62 -14.15 -24.11
CA LYS A 1018 -5.71 -13.17 -23.02
C LYS A 1018 -4.40 -13.15 -22.22
N LYS A 1019 -3.95 -11.96 -21.83
CA LYS A 1019 -2.72 -11.80 -21.06
C LYS A 1019 -2.93 -12.24 -19.61
N THR A 1020 -2.13 -13.19 -19.14
CA THR A 1020 -2.10 -13.58 -17.72
C THR A 1020 -1.53 -12.43 -16.87
N THR A 1021 -2.31 -11.95 -15.90
CA THR A 1021 -1.91 -10.87 -14.98
C THR A 1021 -2.66 -10.99 -13.65
N SER A 1022 -2.17 -10.35 -12.58
CA SER A 1022 -3.03 -10.10 -11.41
C SER A 1022 -4.22 -9.24 -11.83
N MET A 1023 -5.43 -9.66 -11.44
CA MET A 1023 -6.68 -8.93 -11.67
C MET A 1023 -7.42 -8.64 -10.36
N PHE A 1024 -6.81 -8.95 -9.21
CA PHE A 1024 -7.44 -8.89 -7.90
C PHE A 1024 -6.47 -8.44 -6.79
N TRP A 1025 -7.00 -7.71 -5.82
CA TRP A 1025 -6.39 -7.51 -4.52
C TRP A 1025 -6.59 -8.76 -3.66
N PHE A 1026 -5.48 -9.40 -3.26
CA PHE A 1026 -5.47 -10.61 -2.42
C PHE A 1026 -5.25 -10.33 -0.93
N GLY A 1027 -5.03 -9.08 -0.53
CA GLY A 1027 -4.84 -8.69 0.88
C GLY A 1027 -6.09 -8.77 1.76
N GLY A 1028 -7.23 -9.20 1.20
CA GLY A 1028 -8.50 -9.35 1.91
C GLY A 1028 -9.32 -8.07 2.09
N LEU A 1029 -10.60 -8.22 2.44
CA LEU A 1029 -11.59 -7.13 2.49
C LEU A 1029 -11.33 -6.14 3.63
N GLY A 1030 -11.03 -6.60 4.85
CA GLY A 1030 -10.72 -5.72 5.98
C GLY A 1030 -9.53 -4.78 5.70
N PRO A 1031 -8.38 -5.30 5.23
CA PRO A 1031 -7.25 -4.47 4.79
C PRO A 1031 -7.58 -3.56 3.59
N TYR A 1032 -8.36 -4.03 2.61
CA TYR A 1032 -8.85 -3.18 1.51
C TYR A 1032 -9.66 -1.98 2.01
N ARG A 1033 -10.66 -2.23 2.88
CA ARG A 1033 -11.50 -1.18 3.51
C ARG A 1033 -10.65 -0.17 4.29
N LYS A 1034 -9.61 -0.63 5.00
CA LYS A 1034 -8.69 0.25 5.75
C LYS A 1034 -7.80 1.09 4.84
N THR A 1035 -7.38 0.57 3.69
CA THR A 1035 -6.66 1.37 2.67
C THR A 1035 -7.58 2.39 2.01
N VAL A 1036 -8.82 2.00 1.67
CA VAL A 1036 -9.88 2.88 1.15
C VAL A 1036 -10.17 4.04 2.12
N GLN A 1037 -10.43 3.74 3.40
CA GLN A 1037 -10.66 4.75 4.43
C GLN A 1037 -9.48 5.72 4.56
N LYS A 1038 -8.25 5.20 4.60
CA LYS A 1038 -7.05 6.04 4.71
C LYS A 1038 -6.90 7.03 3.54
N ILE A 1039 -7.35 6.66 2.34
CA ILE A 1039 -7.29 7.56 1.16
C ILE A 1039 -8.31 8.69 1.27
N LEU A 1040 -9.48 8.44 1.86
CA LEU A 1040 -10.45 9.49 2.21
C LEU A 1040 -9.90 10.44 3.29
N GLU A 1041 -9.08 9.92 4.22
CA GLU A 1041 -8.43 10.70 5.28
C GLU A 1041 -7.19 11.50 4.79
N ASP A 1042 -6.38 10.94 3.89
CA ASP A 1042 -5.17 11.54 3.30
C ASP A 1042 -5.47 12.53 2.12
N ASP A 1043 -6.52 13.36 2.19
CA ASP A 1043 -6.93 14.36 1.16
C ASP A 1043 -7.09 13.77 -0.27
N MET A 1044 -7.76 12.62 -0.39
CA MET A 1044 -7.98 11.87 -1.66
C MET A 1044 -6.69 11.47 -2.38
N LYS A 1045 -5.63 11.17 -1.62
CA LYS A 1045 -4.31 10.76 -2.13
C LYS A 1045 -4.38 9.72 -3.25
N GLY A 1046 -3.69 9.99 -4.36
CA GLY A 1046 -3.66 9.13 -5.55
C GLY A 1046 -4.67 9.52 -6.63
N PHE A 1047 -5.56 10.48 -6.35
CA PHE A 1047 -6.34 11.21 -7.35
C PHE A 1047 -5.70 12.59 -7.62
N LYS A 1048 -5.93 13.12 -8.83
CA LYS A 1048 -5.70 14.54 -9.13
C LYS A 1048 -6.61 15.41 -8.25
N ARG A 1049 -6.24 16.68 -8.01
CA ARG A 1049 -7.02 17.59 -7.15
C ARG A 1049 -8.22 18.20 -7.88
N PHE A 1050 -9.42 18.10 -7.29
CA PHE A 1050 -10.71 18.42 -7.92
C PHE A 1050 -11.70 19.22 -7.05
#